data_AF-A0A091CM49-F1
#
_entry.id   AF-A0A091CM49-F1
#
_cell.length_a   1.000
_cell.length_b   1.000
_cell.length_c   1.000
_cell.angle_alpha   90.00
_cell.angle_beta   90.00
_cell.angle_gamma   90.00
#
_symmetry.space_group_name_H-M   'P 1'
#
loop_
_entity.id
_entity.type
_entity.pdbx_description
1 polymer ?
#
loop_
_entity_poly.entity_id
_entity_poly.type
_entity_poly.pdbx_seq_one_letter_code
_entity_poly.pdbx_strand_id
1 'polypeptide(L)'
;MDSNRGSSKPSEAGTDTRSMSQAPSVMQHHQPGAQHSDSEVTFLSHILSNRGIKISTFYHSNFQDYQAYQGDKYHNVLNSLGFLNLGIHENRLCVDLMTERLCQNDMNYIEEPLLQYPDWRGHPFLRAEVAKFLSYYCGAQSRLEMRSVVVLNSCSAVLSALAMVLCDPGDSILVPTPFHSGFLVSAQMYAQVELIPVHVDSEITNKRIQPTKPTVGKLEQVLLEAKNKSKKVKGLLLANPQNPLGDVNMKETLREYLKFAKRNELHVIIDETYMLSKFDETIVFHSVLSLESLPDPNRTHVIWGSKDFGITGFRFGVLYTHNDDVVSAMSPFGYLHSVSGITQYKLRRLLGDRDWINRVYLPTSYSRLRDAYKYVTKRLLELEEQFQFKICFPRRGCGLSIWINLKKLLEPCTFEEELILHRRFLDHKLILARGKSYMFEEPGWFRLMFAENPHRLREAMDRFAQAIEEQKQHWREQMLDVQCLLMRIHPSEPGHQFLRVHGETMFTLPPMESEAPAARLGSAATQHVASLEGECPRKTDWKLPGLYGVGDPIAMCSLDISCLSCRGRVIKWFWDSAEEGYRTYHGDEYDEDRNPSGIINLGTSENKLCFDLLSSRLSQSDMLQVQPALLQYPDWRGHPFLREEVAKFLSYYCKSLAPLKAENVVVLNGCASLFLALATVLCEVGEAFLVPTPYYGAITQHVYLYGNVRLAYVYLDSAVTGPDTRPFQLTVEKLELALQGVESEGVKVKGLILINPQNPLGNIYSPGEMQDFLGFAKRHKLHVIVDEVYMLSVFEESLGYHSILSLERLPDPQRTHVMWSTSKDFGMSGLRFSTLYTENRDVATAVAALCPYHGVSGLLQYQMAQLLRDHDWIDRVYLPENHARLKAAHAYVSEELRALGVPFLRGGAGFFLWVDLRKYLPRGTFEEETQLWRSFLDSKVLLSCGKAFGSREPGWFRVVFSDSAHRLRLGMQRLRRVLEGRSRAAEDVPAGHTQDPGEQQRR
;
A
#
# COMPACT_ATOMS: atom_id res chain seq x y z
N MET A 1 -41.88 -25.97 -51.55
CA MET A 1 -42.81 -27.12 -51.50
C MET A 1 -42.90 -27.57 -50.06
N ASP A 2 -44.10 -27.90 -49.59
CA ASP A 2 -44.49 -28.66 -48.38
C ASP A 2 -43.75 -28.35 -47.05
N SER A 3 -44.39 -27.73 -46.04
CA SER A 3 -45.44 -28.27 -45.12
C SER A 3 -44.88 -29.28 -44.09
N ASN A 4 -45.38 -29.41 -42.84
CA ASN A 4 -46.67 -29.02 -42.27
C ASN A 4 -46.61 -28.95 -40.71
N ARG A 5 -47.36 -28.01 -40.08
CA ARG A 5 -47.98 -28.06 -38.72
C ARG A 5 -47.11 -28.34 -37.47
N GLY A 6 -47.46 -27.88 -36.26
CA GLY A 6 -48.58 -27.07 -35.75
C GLY A 6 -48.13 -26.19 -34.57
N SER A 7 -48.75 -25.05 -34.23
CA SER A 7 -50.06 -24.87 -33.55
C SER A 7 -50.15 -25.62 -32.20
N SER A 8 -50.48 -24.99 -31.06
CA SER A 8 -51.29 -23.77 -30.87
C SER A 8 -50.98 -22.92 -29.62
N LYS A 9 -51.36 -21.63 -29.70
CA LYS A 9 -51.81 -20.70 -28.63
C LYS A 9 -53.36 -20.59 -28.77
N PRO A 10 -54.19 -20.08 -27.83
CA PRO A 10 -54.01 -18.79 -27.12
C PRO A 10 -54.67 -18.66 -25.71
N SER A 11 -54.78 -17.40 -25.20
CA SER A 11 -55.89 -16.81 -24.40
C SER A 11 -56.29 -17.41 -23.03
N GLU A 12 -56.78 -16.66 -22.03
CA GLU A 12 -56.81 -15.21 -21.76
C GLU A 12 -57.01 -14.96 -20.23
N ALA A 13 -57.28 -13.72 -19.81
CA ALA A 13 -57.40 -13.34 -18.40
C ALA A 13 -58.65 -13.91 -17.68
N GLY A 14 -58.54 -14.10 -16.36
CA GLY A 14 -59.66 -14.43 -15.48
C GLY A 14 -59.30 -14.28 -14.00
N THR A 15 -59.99 -13.37 -13.30
CA THR A 15 -59.91 -13.16 -11.84
C THR A 15 -61.06 -13.89 -11.14
N ASP A 16 -60.84 -14.51 -9.96
CA ASP A 16 -61.49 -14.06 -8.71
C ASP A 16 -60.96 -14.75 -7.42
N THR A 17 -61.62 -14.46 -6.28
CA THR A 17 -61.13 -14.39 -4.90
C THR A 17 -61.50 -15.54 -3.93
N ARG A 18 -60.85 -15.53 -2.74
CA ARG A 18 -61.22 -16.17 -1.42
C ARG A 18 -61.03 -17.71 -1.31
N SER A 19 -60.81 -18.33 -0.13
CA SER A 19 -60.38 -17.94 1.26
C SER A 19 -60.01 -19.25 2.02
N MET A 20 -59.53 -19.36 3.28
CA MET A 20 -59.24 -18.46 4.42
C MET A 20 -57.71 -18.58 4.77
N SER A 21 -57.11 -18.64 5.97
CA SER A 21 -57.40 -18.51 7.43
C SER A 21 -56.04 -18.25 8.14
N GLN A 22 -55.88 -17.34 9.11
CA GLN A 22 -56.07 -17.50 10.58
C GLN A 22 -55.46 -18.79 11.19
N ALA A 23 -54.61 -18.77 12.24
CA ALA A 23 -54.05 -17.70 13.11
C ALA A 23 -52.77 -18.27 13.83
N PRO A 24 -52.09 -17.62 14.82
CA PRO A 24 -52.26 -16.29 15.43
C PRO A 24 -50.96 -15.43 15.48
N SER A 25 -51.06 -14.23 16.06
CA SER A 25 -49.95 -13.30 16.30
C SER A 25 -49.39 -13.37 17.72
N VAL A 26 -48.10 -13.07 17.87
CA VAL A 26 -47.48 -12.62 19.14
C VAL A 26 -46.65 -11.38 18.84
N MET A 27 -47.04 -10.23 19.39
CA MET A 27 -46.19 -9.03 19.40
C MET A 27 -45.26 -9.09 20.61
N GLN A 28 -43.96 -8.88 20.39
CA GLN A 28 -43.05 -8.42 21.43
C GLN A 28 -42.38 -7.12 20.96
N HIS A 29 -42.56 -6.05 21.73
CA HIS A 29 -41.84 -4.80 21.52
C HIS A 29 -40.40 -4.96 21.96
N HIS A 30 -39.47 -5.13 21.02
CA HIS A 30 -38.06 -4.87 21.28
C HIS A 30 -37.74 -3.40 21.08
N GLN A 31 -37.55 -2.67 22.18
CA GLN A 31 -36.87 -1.38 22.16
C GLN A 31 -35.38 -1.60 21.81
N PRO A 32 -34.80 -0.88 20.84
CA PRO A 32 -33.35 -0.89 20.58
C PRO A 32 -32.61 -0.03 21.62
N GLY A 33 -32.69 -0.40 22.90
CA GLY A 33 -32.02 0.26 24.02
C GLY A 33 -30.52 -0.05 24.09
N ALA A 34 -29.77 0.24 23.02
CA ALA A 34 -28.35 -0.10 22.91
C ALA A 34 -27.45 0.97 23.56
N GLN A 35 -27.23 0.88 24.87
CA GLN A 35 -26.20 1.66 25.57
C GLN A 35 -24.79 1.18 25.16
N HIS A 36 -24.34 1.62 23.98
CA HIS A 36 -22.95 1.44 23.54
C HIS A 36 -22.01 2.36 24.32
N SER A 37 -21.58 1.88 25.49
CA SER A 37 -20.36 2.37 26.14
C SER A 37 -19.15 2.08 25.26
N ASP A 38 -18.19 3.00 25.19
CA ASP A 38 -16.95 2.86 24.43
C ASP A 38 -15.95 1.93 25.17
N SER A 39 -16.36 0.69 25.42
CA SER A 39 -15.41 -0.39 25.72
C SER A 39 -14.53 -0.63 24.50
N GLU A 40 -13.21 -0.71 24.69
CA GLU A 40 -12.31 -1.18 23.62
C GLU A 40 -12.73 -2.59 23.21
N VAL A 41 -13.29 -2.72 22.00
CA VAL A 41 -13.67 -4.03 21.44
C VAL A 41 -12.40 -4.81 21.17
N THR A 42 -11.99 -5.57 22.18
CA THR A 42 -10.77 -6.38 22.19
C THR A 42 -10.97 -7.52 21.20
N PHE A 43 -10.56 -7.26 19.96
CA PHE A 43 -10.83 -8.12 18.80
C PHE A 43 -9.94 -9.37 18.85
N LEU A 44 -10.35 -10.36 19.64
CA LEU A 44 -9.64 -11.62 19.91
C LEU A 44 -9.61 -12.56 18.69
N SER A 45 -8.97 -12.11 17.61
CA SER A 45 -8.63 -12.97 16.49
C SER A 45 -7.46 -13.89 16.87
N HIS A 46 -7.72 -15.18 17.08
CA HIS A 46 -6.69 -16.20 17.30
C HIS A 46 -5.91 -16.59 16.02
N ILE A 47 -5.97 -15.75 14.99
CA ILE A 47 -5.43 -16.02 13.65
C ILE A 47 -4.45 -14.92 13.21
N LEU A 48 -4.83 -13.65 13.35
CA LEU A 48 -3.94 -12.51 13.12
C LEU A 48 -2.76 -12.46 14.12
N SER A 49 -1.69 -11.73 13.76
CA SER A 49 -0.70 -11.27 14.75
C SER A 49 -1.22 -10.08 15.55
N ASN A 50 -0.55 -9.70 16.63
CA ASN A 50 -0.87 -8.46 17.37
C ASN A 50 -0.76 -7.22 16.47
N ARG A 51 0.13 -7.25 15.47
CA ARG A 51 0.20 -6.24 14.39
C ARG A 51 -1.06 -6.27 13.52
N GLY A 52 -1.48 -7.45 13.06
CA GLY A 52 -2.73 -7.63 12.32
C GLY A 52 -3.97 -7.17 13.08
N ILE A 53 -4.06 -7.51 14.37
CA ILE A 53 -5.13 -7.03 15.27
C ILE A 53 -5.10 -5.50 15.36
N LYS A 54 -3.95 -4.88 15.65
CA LYS A 54 -3.82 -3.41 15.70
C LYS A 54 -4.21 -2.72 14.39
N ILE A 55 -3.82 -3.29 13.25
CA ILE A 55 -4.20 -2.81 11.90
C ILE A 55 -5.73 -2.93 11.70
N SER A 56 -6.32 -4.06 12.08
CA SER A 56 -7.77 -4.30 11.98
C SER A 56 -8.57 -3.38 12.91
N THR A 57 -8.21 -3.27 14.19
CA THR A 57 -8.85 -2.38 15.17
C THR A 57 -8.74 -0.92 14.71
N PHE A 58 -7.54 -0.46 14.33
CA PHE A 58 -7.34 0.88 13.79
C PHE A 58 -8.28 1.15 12.60
N TYR A 59 -8.38 0.19 11.69
CA TYR A 59 -9.20 0.30 10.49
C TYR A 59 -10.70 0.39 10.79
N HIS A 60 -11.21 -0.40 11.74
CA HIS A 60 -12.60 -0.25 12.20
C HIS A 60 -12.80 1.14 12.83
N SER A 61 -12.00 1.52 13.83
CA SER A 61 -12.15 2.79 14.56
C SER A 61 -12.02 4.06 13.70
N ASN A 62 -11.36 3.99 12.54
CA ASN A 62 -11.12 5.17 11.67
C ASN A 62 -11.86 5.12 10.33
N PHE A 63 -12.42 3.98 9.92
CA PHE A 63 -13.13 3.83 8.64
C PHE A 63 -14.52 3.20 8.75
N GLN A 64 -15.07 2.92 9.95
CA GLN A 64 -16.44 2.43 10.12
C GLN A 64 -17.47 3.33 9.41
N ASP A 65 -17.42 4.64 9.61
CA ASP A 65 -18.28 5.62 8.92
C ASP A 65 -18.13 5.53 7.39
N TYR A 66 -16.92 5.27 6.90
CA TYR A 66 -16.66 5.11 5.47
C TYR A 66 -17.17 3.79 4.91
N GLN A 67 -17.13 2.70 5.69
CA GLN A 67 -17.73 1.41 5.32
C GLN A 67 -19.26 1.53 5.26
N ALA A 68 -19.89 2.19 6.25
CA ALA A 68 -21.31 2.50 6.25
C ALA A 68 -21.70 3.34 5.01
N TYR A 69 -20.93 4.39 4.72
CA TYR A 69 -21.10 5.17 3.48
C TYR A 69 -20.91 4.33 2.21
N GLN A 70 -19.94 3.43 2.14
CA GLN A 70 -19.74 2.60 0.94
C GLN A 70 -20.91 1.64 0.69
N GLY A 71 -21.55 1.12 1.74
CA GLY A 71 -22.74 0.26 1.65
C GLY A 71 -24.06 1.00 1.41
N ASP A 72 -24.18 2.25 1.88
CA ASP A 72 -25.40 3.04 1.85
C ASP A 72 -25.12 4.47 1.33
N LYS A 73 -24.80 4.61 0.04
CA LYS A 73 -24.48 5.92 -0.58
C LYS A 73 -25.75 6.70 -0.95
N TYR A 74 -25.75 8.00 -0.64
CA TYR A 74 -26.74 8.94 -1.20
C TYR A 74 -26.68 8.97 -2.73
N HIS A 75 -27.84 8.81 -3.36
CA HIS A 75 -28.08 9.02 -4.77
C HIS A 75 -29.48 9.63 -4.98
N ASN A 76 -29.58 10.79 -5.63
CA ASN A 76 -30.82 11.58 -5.76
C ASN A 76 -32.08 10.79 -6.18
N VAL A 77 -31.96 9.86 -7.13
CA VAL A 77 -33.04 8.94 -7.54
C VAL A 77 -33.01 7.60 -6.78
N LEU A 78 -31.88 6.88 -6.80
CA LEU A 78 -31.82 5.47 -6.36
C LEU A 78 -31.76 5.28 -4.84
N ASN A 79 -31.30 6.27 -4.07
CA ASN A 79 -31.21 6.21 -2.62
C ASN A 79 -31.11 7.63 -2.02
N SER A 80 -32.25 8.31 -1.92
CA SER A 80 -32.30 9.67 -1.34
C SER A 80 -32.03 9.69 0.17
N LEU A 81 -32.12 8.56 0.87
CA LEU A 81 -31.90 8.48 2.32
C LEU A 81 -30.48 8.05 2.72
N GLY A 82 -29.65 7.63 1.76
CA GLY A 82 -28.28 7.19 2.04
C GLY A 82 -27.34 8.31 2.50
N PHE A 83 -26.13 7.92 2.89
CA PHE A 83 -25.10 8.79 3.44
C PHE A 83 -24.51 9.79 2.44
N LEU A 84 -24.38 11.04 2.88
CA LEU A 84 -23.55 12.07 2.29
C LEU A 84 -22.23 12.19 3.06
N ASN A 85 -21.10 12.26 2.36
CA ASN A 85 -19.78 12.28 2.98
C ASN A 85 -19.01 13.56 2.61
N LEU A 86 -19.02 14.51 3.53
CA LEU A 86 -18.19 15.72 3.55
C LEU A 86 -16.98 15.57 4.50
N GLY A 87 -16.84 14.43 5.17
CA GLY A 87 -15.70 14.10 6.03
C GLY A 87 -14.44 13.73 5.25
N ILE A 88 -14.55 13.35 3.98
CA ILE A 88 -13.41 13.02 3.10
C ILE A 88 -13.01 14.19 2.20
N HIS A 89 -11.70 14.47 2.18
CA HIS A 89 -11.10 15.57 1.43
C HIS A 89 -10.84 15.15 -0.04
N GLU A 90 -11.85 15.31 -0.88
CA GLU A 90 -11.85 15.02 -2.33
C GLU A 90 -12.44 16.22 -3.09
N ASN A 91 -11.87 16.57 -4.25
CA ASN A 91 -12.45 17.58 -5.13
C ASN A 91 -13.43 16.90 -6.09
N ARG A 92 -14.74 16.99 -5.81
CA ARG A 92 -15.80 16.42 -6.66
C ARG A 92 -16.41 17.45 -7.64
N LEU A 93 -15.98 18.71 -7.59
CA LEU A 93 -16.56 19.81 -8.38
C LEU A 93 -16.21 19.78 -9.87
N CYS A 94 -15.12 19.11 -10.28
CA CYS A 94 -14.63 19.08 -11.67
C CYS A 94 -14.54 17.66 -12.26
N VAL A 95 -15.34 16.74 -11.71
CA VAL A 95 -15.40 15.33 -12.13
C VAL A 95 -15.99 15.17 -13.53
N ASP A 96 -16.85 16.10 -13.95
CA ASP A 96 -17.35 16.25 -15.32
C ASP A 96 -16.20 16.55 -16.31
N LEU A 97 -15.46 17.64 -16.10
CA LEU A 97 -14.34 18.06 -16.96
C LEU A 97 -13.26 16.97 -17.03
N MET A 98 -13.00 16.32 -15.90
CA MET A 98 -12.01 15.25 -15.83
C MET A 98 -12.49 13.97 -16.54
N THR A 99 -13.77 13.61 -16.43
CA THR A 99 -14.36 12.50 -17.19
C THR A 99 -14.29 12.78 -18.68
N GLU A 100 -14.68 13.98 -19.11
CA GLU A 100 -14.59 14.43 -20.51
C GLU A 100 -13.15 14.33 -21.03
N ARG A 101 -12.18 14.93 -20.33
CA ARG A 101 -10.78 14.91 -20.76
C ARG A 101 -10.22 13.50 -20.85
N LEU A 102 -10.53 12.62 -19.89
CA LEU A 102 -10.04 11.24 -19.83
C LEU A 102 -10.68 10.30 -20.86
N CYS A 103 -11.84 10.66 -21.42
CA CYS A 103 -12.48 9.95 -22.53
C CYS A 103 -11.87 10.27 -23.90
N GLN A 104 -11.08 11.34 -24.04
CA GLN A 104 -10.50 11.74 -25.32
C GLN A 104 -9.49 10.70 -25.86
N ASN A 105 -9.43 10.55 -27.18
CA ASN A 105 -8.66 9.48 -27.84
C ASN A 105 -7.17 9.47 -27.45
N ASP A 106 -6.56 10.65 -27.24
CA ASP A 106 -5.15 10.77 -26.84
C ASP A 106 -4.86 10.26 -25.42
N MET A 107 -5.89 10.03 -24.60
CA MET A 107 -5.78 9.44 -23.25
C MET A 107 -5.96 7.92 -23.26
N ASN A 108 -6.42 7.34 -24.37
CA ASN A 108 -6.88 5.96 -24.47
C ASN A 108 -5.96 5.09 -25.33
N TYR A 109 -4.69 5.49 -25.42
CA TYR A 109 -3.64 4.77 -26.14
C TYR A 109 -2.96 3.73 -25.24
N ILE A 110 -2.75 2.53 -25.78
CA ILE A 110 -2.16 1.38 -25.07
C ILE A 110 -1.09 0.78 -25.98
N GLU A 111 0.16 0.86 -25.54
CA GLU A 111 1.33 0.24 -26.18
C GLU A 111 1.89 -0.89 -25.30
N GLU A 112 2.59 -1.82 -25.93
CA GLU A 112 3.23 -2.98 -25.27
C GLU A 112 4.16 -2.61 -24.09
N PRO A 113 4.93 -1.50 -24.08
CA PRO A 113 5.72 -1.09 -22.92
C PRO A 113 4.90 -0.68 -21.69
N LEU A 114 3.59 -0.42 -21.84
CA LEU A 114 2.68 -0.16 -20.71
C LEU A 114 2.14 -1.45 -20.06
N LEU A 115 2.31 -2.59 -20.73
CA LEU A 115 1.96 -3.92 -20.23
C LEU A 115 3.12 -4.58 -19.44
N GLN A 116 4.33 -4.02 -19.53
CA GLN A 116 5.58 -4.50 -18.91
C GLN A 116 5.91 -3.77 -17.60
N TYR A 117 6.73 -4.38 -16.74
CA TYR A 117 7.18 -3.75 -15.50
C TYR A 117 7.96 -2.45 -15.79
N PRO A 118 7.61 -1.32 -15.14
CA PRO A 118 8.36 -0.07 -15.27
C PRO A 118 9.66 -0.11 -14.46
N ASP A 119 10.54 0.87 -14.71
CA ASP A 119 11.48 1.37 -13.69
C ASP A 119 10.74 1.55 -12.36
N TRP A 120 11.28 1.00 -11.26
CA TRP A 120 10.62 0.99 -9.96
C TRP A 120 10.33 2.38 -9.37
N ARG A 121 10.93 3.45 -9.92
CA ARG A 121 10.62 4.84 -9.58
C ARG A 121 9.43 5.41 -10.37
N GLY A 122 8.83 4.62 -11.26
CA GLY A 122 7.86 5.04 -12.28
C GLY A 122 8.50 5.26 -13.66
N HIS A 123 7.70 5.13 -14.72
CA HIS A 123 8.18 5.20 -16.10
C HIS A 123 8.95 6.52 -16.37
N PRO A 124 10.07 6.47 -17.11
CA PRO A 124 10.85 7.66 -17.50
C PRO A 124 10.00 8.80 -18.07
N PHE A 125 9.00 8.50 -18.92
CA PHE A 125 8.14 9.52 -19.52
C PHE A 125 7.26 10.26 -18.49
N LEU A 126 6.80 9.59 -17.43
CA LEU A 126 5.98 10.21 -16.39
C LEU A 126 6.86 11.00 -15.44
N ARG A 127 7.99 10.45 -15.00
CA ARG A 127 8.97 11.19 -14.17
C ARG A 127 9.43 12.47 -14.85
N ALA A 128 9.66 12.43 -16.16
CA ALA A 128 10.01 13.61 -16.96
C ALA A 128 8.88 14.65 -17.03
N GLU A 129 7.62 14.24 -17.19
CA GLU A 129 6.50 15.20 -17.24
C GLU A 129 6.15 15.77 -15.87
N VAL A 130 6.17 14.94 -14.80
CA VAL A 130 6.03 15.39 -13.41
C VAL A 130 7.09 16.43 -13.05
N ALA A 131 8.36 16.20 -13.43
CA ALA A 131 9.43 17.17 -13.20
C ALA A 131 9.16 18.51 -13.94
N LYS A 132 8.72 18.47 -15.21
CA LYS A 132 8.33 19.68 -15.96
C LYS A 132 7.10 20.38 -15.35
N PHE A 133 6.12 19.61 -14.89
CA PHE A 133 4.86 20.09 -14.32
C PHE A 133 5.12 20.84 -13.01
N LEU A 134 5.84 20.20 -12.07
CA LEU A 134 6.27 20.83 -10.82
C LEU A 134 7.16 22.04 -11.10
N SER A 135 8.11 21.98 -12.04
CA SER A 135 8.94 23.15 -12.39
C SER A 135 8.11 24.39 -12.72
N TYR A 136 6.97 24.22 -13.40
CA TYR A 136 6.09 25.29 -13.83
C TYR A 136 5.12 25.73 -12.72
N TYR A 137 4.33 24.81 -12.18
CA TYR A 137 3.26 25.13 -11.21
C TYR A 137 3.77 25.46 -9.81
N CYS A 138 4.92 24.91 -9.40
CA CYS A 138 5.60 25.33 -8.17
C CYS A 138 6.35 26.67 -8.35
N GLY A 139 6.54 27.16 -9.58
CA GLY A 139 7.36 28.34 -9.87
C GLY A 139 8.84 28.13 -9.50
N ALA A 140 9.41 27.01 -9.93
CA ALA A 140 10.78 26.64 -9.58
C ALA A 140 11.82 27.50 -10.32
N GLN A 141 12.91 27.85 -9.63
CA GLN A 141 13.95 28.75 -10.12
C GLN A 141 14.81 28.13 -11.23
N SER A 142 14.88 26.80 -11.25
CA SER A 142 15.53 26.00 -12.30
C SER A 142 14.62 24.84 -12.69
N ARG A 143 14.87 24.25 -13.86
CA ARG A 143 14.13 23.07 -14.32
C ARG A 143 14.48 21.87 -13.44
N LEU A 144 13.48 21.34 -12.76
CA LEU A 144 13.62 20.15 -11.92
C LEU A 144 13.96 18.92 -12.77
N GLU A 145 14.79 18.03 -12.21
CA GLU A 145 15.31 16.86 -12.90
C GLU A 145 14.46 15.60 -12.66
N MET A 146 14.36 14.74 -13.68
CA MET A 146 13.56 13.51 -13.61
C MET A 146 14.18 12.39 -12.75
N ARG A 147 15.47 12.46 -12.40
CA ARG A 147 16.11 11.51 -11.47
C ARG A 147 15.61 11.70 -10.03
N SER A 148 15.35 12.95 -9.66
CA SER A 148 14.85 13.40 -8.35
C SER A 148 13.37 13.06 -8.09
N VAL A 149 12.68 12.43 -9.05
CA VAL A 149 11.25 12.08 -8.98
C VAL A 149 11.09 10.58 -8.73
N VAL A 150 10.26 10.22 -7.75
CA VAL A 150 9.78 8.84 -7.53
C VAL A 150 8.25 8.87 -7.50
N VAL A 151 7.60 7.98 -8.26
CA VAL A 151 6.14 7.87 -8.37
C VAL A 151 5.66 6.55 -7.78
N LEU A 152 4.81 6.63 -6.74
CA LEU A 152 4.16 5.47 -6.10
C LEU A 152 2.62 5.64 -6.14
N ASN A 153 1.87 4.64 -5.69
CA ASN A 153 0.40 4.56 -5.82
C ASN A 153 -0.43 5.43 -4.85
N SER A 154 0.19 6.18 -3.92
CA SER A 154 -0.45 7.24 -3.14
C SER A 154 0.57 8.12 -2.41
N CYS A 155 0.17 9.32 -2.01
CA CYS A 155 0.97 10.16 -1.10
C CYS A 155 1.22 9.46 0.25
N SER A 156 0.30 8.59 0.69
CA SER A 156 0.48 7.77 1.90
C SER A 156 1.56 6.70 1.74
N ALA A 157 1.65 6.07 0.56
CA ALA A 157 2.74 5.14 0.22
C ALA A 157 4.08 5.86 0.13
N VAL A 158 4.12 7.06 -0.47
CA VAL A 158 5.31 7.93 -0.49
C VAL A 158 5.75 8.27 0.94
N LEU A 159 4.85 8.74 1.81
CA LEU A 159 5.18 9.10 3.19
C LEU A 159 5.63 7.88 4.02
N SER A 160 4.99 6.72 3.84
CA SER A 160 5.35 5.46 4.51
C SER A 160 6.75 4.98 4.11
N ALA A 161 7.03 4.90 2.81
CA ALA A 161 8.34 4.51 2.30
C ALA A 161 9.43 5.53 2.71
N LEU A 162 9.13 6.84 2.65
CA LEU A 162 10.08 7.87 3.07
C LEU A 162 10.37 7.81 4.58
N ALA A 163 9.37 7.50 5.42
CA ALA A 163 9.57 7.28 6.85
C ALA A 163 10.45 6.04 7.13
N MET A 164 10.33 4.96 6.37
CA MET A 164 11.23 3.79 6.46
C MET A 164 12.69 4.14 6.16
N VAL A 165 12.90 5.02 5.17
CA VAL A 165 14.20 5.41 4.61
C VAL A 165 14.92 6.47 5.45
N LEU A 166 14.16 7.39 6.06
CA LEU A 166 14.73 8.50 6.85
C LEU A 166 14.82 8.22 8.35
N CYS A 167 14.04 7.28 8.88
CA CYS A 167 13.93 6.98 10.32
C CYS A 167 14.16 5.50 10.62
N ASP A 168 14.67 5.20 11.81
CA ASP A 168 14.67 3.86 12.42
C ASP A 168 13.39 3.68 13.28
N PRO A 169 12.96 2.45 13.63
CA PRO A 169 11.84 2.24 14.56
C PRO A 169 12.05 2.98 15.89
N GLY A 170 11.03 3.69 16.37
CA GLY A 170 11.10 4.48 17.60
C GLY A 170 11.71 5.89 17.46
N ASP A 171 12.24 6.25 16.28
CA ASP A 171 12.53 7.64 15.94
C ASP A 171 11.24 8.47 15.84
N SER A 172 11.36 9.79 15.89
CA SER A 172 10.22 10.71 15.90
C SER A 172 10.30 11.82 14.85
N ILE A 173 9.15 12.34 14.42
CA ILE A 173 9.01 13.48 13.51
C ILE A 173 8.08 14.52 14.14
N LEU A 174 8.47 15.79 14.14
CA LEU A 174 7.61 16.89 14.58
C LEU A 174 6.52 17.17 13.53
N VAL A 175 5.28 17.42 13.94
CA VAL A 175 4.20 17.80 13.02
C VAL A 175 3.28 18.87 13.64
N PRO A 176 3.08 20.06 13.02
CA PRO A 176 2.19 21.07 13.54
C PRO A 176 0.71 20.67 13.48
N THR A 177 -0.02 20.81 14.59
CA THR A 177 -1.47 20.52 14.64
C THR A 177 -2.31 21.74 14.23
N PRO A 178 -3.58 21.57 13.82
CA PRO A 178 -4.24 20.30 13.48
C PRO A 178 -3.68 19.75 12.16
N PHE A 179 -3.47 18.44 12.04
CA PHE A 179 -2.93 17.84 10.82
C PHE A 179 -3.73 16.62 10.36
N HIS A 180 -3.58 16.26 9.09
CA HIS A 180 -4.29 15.14 8.49
C HIS A 180 -3.97 13.80 9.16
N SER A 181 -5.00 13.15 9.74
CA SER A 181 -4.91 11.85 10.44
C SER A 181 -4.09 10.79 9.70
N GLY A 182 -4.20 10.73 8.37
CA GLY A 182 -3.45 9.81 7.51
C GLY A 182 -1.92 9.90 7.63
N PHE A 183 -1.37 10.99 8.17
CA PHE A 183 0.06 11.10 8.49
C PHE A 183 0.47 10.16 9.63
N LEU A 184 -0.29 10.09 10.74
CA LEU A 184 -0.04 9.16 11.85
C LEU A 184 0.00 7.73 11.33
N VAL A 185 -1.03 7.33 10.58
CA VAL A 185 -1.17 5.98 10.02
C VAL A 185 0.05 5.62 9.15
N SER A 186 0.48 6.54 8.28
CA SER A 186 1.57 6.30 7.33
C SER A 186 2.95 6.27 8.00
N ALA A 187 3.15 7.02 9.08
CA ALA A 187 4.38 6.95 9.87
C ALA A 187 4.43 5.75 10.83
N GLN A 188 3.28 5.37 11.41
CA GLN A 188 3.21 4.38 12.49
C GLN A 188 3.02 2.94 12.00
N MET A 189 2.06 2.66 11.08
CA MET A 189 1.69 1.27 10.72
C MET A 189 2.88 0.41 10.29
N TYR A 190 3.75 0.99 9.46
CA TYR A 190 4.87 0.29 8.84
C TYR A 190 6.22 0.76 9.38
N ALA A 191 6.48 2.06 9.34
CA ALA A 191 7.78 2.60 9.71
C ALA A 191 8.03 2.64 11.23
N GLN A 192 6.98 2.53 12.05
CA GLN A 192 7.04 2.60 13.52
C GLN A 192 7.69 3.90 14.01
N VAL A 193 7.36 5.01 13.32
CA VAL A 193 7.85 6.36 13.61
C VAL A 193 6.77 7.13 14.37
N GLU A 194 7.17 7.79 15.46
CA GLU A 194 6.28 8.59 16.28
C GLU A 194 6.10 10.00 15.68
N LEU A 195 4.85 10.44 15.51
CA LEU A 195 4.58 11.84 15.19
C LEU A 195 4.34 12.62 16.48
N ILE A 196 5.25 13.55 16.79
CA ILE A 196 5.15 14.43 17.94
C ILE A 196 4.37 15.68 17.51
N PRO A 197 3.16 15.92 18.06
CA PRO A 197 2.38 17.09 17.72
C PRO A 197 3.05 18.35 18.26
N VAL A 198 3.14 19.37 17.40
CA VAL A 198 3.50 20.74 17.78
C VAL A 198 2.19 21.51 17.84
N HIS A 199 1.64 21.62 19.05
CA HIS A 199 0.40 22.34 19.28
C HIS A 199 0.58 23.85 19.07
N VAL A 200 -0.40 24.47 18.42
CA VAL A 200 -0.40 25.89 18.04
C VAL A 200 -1.58 26.59 18.71
N ASP A 201 -1.32 27.76 19.27
CA ASP A 201 -2.31 28.45 20.08
C ASP A 201 -3.45 29.02 19.21
N SER A 202 -4.66 28.87 19.73
CA SER A 202 -5.94 29.24 19.11
C SER A 202 -6.35 30.64 19.61
N GLU A 203 -5.98 31.70 18.89
CA GLU A 203 -6.40 33.06 19.26
C GLU A 203 -7.88 33.28 18.93
N ILE A 204 -8.77 32.94 19.86
CA ILE A 204 -10.20 33.25 19.79
C ILE A 204 -10.44 34.69 20.27
N THR A 205 -10.03 35.66 19.46
CA THR A 205 -10.42 37.06 19.68
C THR A 205 -11.89 37.24 19.24
N ASN A 206 -12.63 38.15 19.90
CA ASN A 206 -14.04 38.40 19.58
C ASN A 206 -14.32 38.80 18.11
N LYS A 207 -13.29 39.23 17.36
CA LYS A 207 -13.39 39.66 15.95
C LYS A 207 -12.70 38.73 14.94
N ARG A 208 -11.80 37.84 15.36
CA ARG A 208 -11.14 36.83 14.51
C ARG A 208 -10.77 35.60 15.34
N ILE A 209 -11.07 34.40 14.85
CA ILE A 209 -10.22 33.23 15.14
C ILE A 209 -9.13 33.17 14.09
N GLN A 210 -7.88 33.10 14.52
CA GLN A 210 -6.79 32.58 13.70
C GLN A 210 -6.07 31.49 14.51
N PRO A 211 -6.13 30.20 14.10
CA PRO A 211 -5.11 29.26 14.55
C PRO A 211 -3.76 29.78 14.08
N THR A 212 -2.84 29.96 15.03
CA THR A 212 -1.52 30.51 14.71
C THR A 212 -0.68 29.49 13.93
N LYS A 213 0.24 29.98 13.10
CA LYS A 213 1.28 29.10 12.52
C LYS A 213 2.31 28.79 13.61
N PRO A 214 2.90 27.58 13.63
CA PRO A 214 3.91 27.22 14.64
C PRO A 214 5.08 28.20 14.54
N THR A 215 5.42 28.88 15.63
CA THR A 215 6.62 29.73 15.64
C THR A 215 7.87 28.87 15.72
N VAL A 216 9.01 29.37 15.24
CA VAL A 216 10.30 28.67 15.39
C VAL A 216 10.61 28.42 16.88
N GLY A 217 10.27 29.35 17.77
CA GLY A 217 10.41 29.15 19.22
C GLY A 217 9.54 28.00 19.77
N LYS A 218 8.32 27.79 19.26
CA LYS A 218 7.48 26.65 19.64
C LYS A 218 8.04 25.32 19.10
N LEU A 219 8.59 25.33 17.88
CA LEU A 219 9.30 24.17 17.32
C LEU A 219 10.56 23.82 18.12
N GLU A 220 11.32 24.83 18.57
CA GLU A 220 12.51 24.67 19.43
C GLU A 220 12.13 24.17 20.84
N GLN A 221 11.04 24.68 21.43
CA GLN A 221 10.48 24.18 22.69
C GLN A 221 10.12 22.69 22.59
N VAL A 222 9.27 22.30 21.64
CA VAL A 222 8.79 20.90 21.53
C VAL A 222 9.93 19.95 21.15
N LEU A 223 10.91 20.41 20.37
CA LEU A 223 12.14 19.65 20.10
C LEU A 223 12.99 19.43 21.36
N LEU A 224 13.10 20.44 22.23
CA LEU A 224 13.82 20.32 23.51
C LEU A 224 13.08 19.39 24.47
N GLU A 225 11.75 19.49 24.58
CA GLU A 225 10.93 18.58 25.37
C GLU A 225 11.02 17.13 24.90
N ALA A 226 11.05 16.91 23.57
CA ALA A 226 11.26 15.60 22.98
C ALA A 226 12.66 15.04 23.31
N LYS A 227 13.72 15.85 23.16
CA LYS A 227 15.10 15.49 23.54
C LYS A 227 15.22 15.16 25.04
N ASN A 228 14.55 15.92 25.91
CA ASN A 228 14.50 15.67 27.36
C ASN A 228 13.75 14.36 27.70
N LYS A 229 12.77 13.96 26.89
CA LYS A 229 12.10 12.64 26.93
C LYS A 229 12.88 11.54 26.18
N SER A 230 14.15 11.77 25.88
CA SER A 230 15.07 10.88 25.14
C SER A 230 14.59 10.46 23.75
N LYS A 231 13.70 11.23 23.10
CA LYS A 231 13.20 10.95 21.74
C LYS A 231 14.24 11.36 20.68
N LYS A 232 14.56 10.44 19.77
CA LYS A 232 15.43 10.68 18.60
C LYS A 232 14.61 11.33 17.48
N VAL A 233 14.45 12.65 17.56
CA VAL A 233 13.74 13.43 16.53
C VAL A 233 14.59 13.52 15.26
N LYS A 234 14.03 13.05 14.14
CA LYS A 234 14.67 12.93 12.82
C LYS A 234 14.17 13.92 11.78
N GLY A 235 12.98 14.50 11.97
CA GLY A 235 12.40 15.39 10.96
C GLY A 235 11.28 16.29 11.45
N LEU A 236 10.80 17.12 10.50
CA LEU A 236 9.67 18.02 10.58
C LEU A 236 8.76 17.76 9.37
N LEU A 237 7.49 17.42 9.61
CA LEU A 237 6.46 17.21 8.60
C LEU A 237 5.55 18.45 8.55
N LEU A 238 5.41 19.05 7.36
CA LEU A 238 4.59 20.23 7.09
C LEU A 238 3.56 19.93 6.01
N ALA A 239 2.42 20.62 6.05
CA ALA A 239 1.45 20.68 4.96
C ALA A 239 1.35 22.13 4.44
N ASN A 240 1.43 22.30 3.13
CA ASN A 240 1.45 23.60 2.47
C ASN A 240 0.78 23.50 1.07
N PRO A 241 -0.52 23.77 0.91
CA PRO A 241 -1.46 24.31 1.91
C PRO A 241 -1.74 23.38 3.09
N GLN A 242 -2.02 23.98 4.24
CA GLN A 242 -2.32 23.31 5.49
C GLN A 242 -3.66 22.56 5.39
N ASN A 243 -3.70 21.29 5.82
CA ASN A 243 -4.90 20.46 5.91
C ASN A 243 -5.11 20.06 7.38
N PRO A 244 -6.15 20.56 8.08
CA PRO A 244 -7.45 20.97 7.54
C PRO A 244 -7.67 22.49 7.33
N LEU A 245 -6.71 23.35 7.64
CA LEU A 245 -6.96 24.81 7.80
C LEU A 245 -7.00 25.64 6.51
N GLY A 246 -6.52 25.14 5.37
CA GLY A 246 -6.42 25.92 4.12
C GLY A 246 -5.39 27.06 4.15
N ASP A 247 -4.52 27.10 5.16
CA ASP A 247 -3.48 28.12 5.31
C ASP A 247 -2.28 27.88 4.39
N VAL A 248 -1.77 28.94 3.76
CA VAL A 248 -0.59 28.91 2.88
C VAL A 248 0.58 29.59 3.57
N ASN A 249 1.78 29.00 3.50
CA ASN A 249 2.99 29.59 4.08
C ASN A 249 3.63 30.63 3.15
N MET A 250 4.20 31.68 3.74
CA MET A 250 5.00 32.68 3.02
C MET A 250 6.41 32.14 2.77
N LYS A 251 7.12 32.65 1.76
CA LYS A 251 8.50 32.23 1.47
C LYS A 251 9.41 32.43 2.68
N GLU A 252 9.18 33.49 3.43
CA GLU A 252 9.91 33.89 4.64
C GLU A 252 9.75 32.82 5.73
N THR A 253 8.50 32.46 6.05
CA THR A 253 8.15 31.39 6.99
C THR A 253 8.72 30.02 6.58
N LEU A 254 8.68 29.68 5.28
CA LEU A 254 9.30 28.45 4.77
C LEU A 254 10.83 28.47 4.95
N ARG A 255 11.50 29.58 4.63
CA ARG A 255 12.95 29.75 4.87
C ARG A 255 13.27 29.65 6.37
N GLU A 256 12.41 30.12 7.26
CA GLU A 256 12.58 30.01 8.72
C GLU A 256 12.50 28.56 9.21
N TYR A 257 11.48 27.80 8.83
CA TYR A 257 11.37 26.38 9.17
C TYR A 257 12.56 25.56 8.65
N LEU A 258 13.00 25.81 7.41
CA LEU A 258 14.18 25.14 6.83
C LEU A 258 15.48 25.53 7.55
N LYS A 259 15.64 26.78 8.00
CA LYS A 259 16.77 27.24 8.82
C LYS A 259 16.74 26.65 10.24
N PHE A 260 15.57 26.43 10.83
CA PHE A 260 15.41 25.70 12.09
C PHE A 260 15.81 24.23 11.93
N ALA A 261 15.28 23.56 10.91
CA ALA A 261 15.54 22.16 10.64
C ALA A 261 17.03 21.89 10.36
N LYS A 262 17.68 22.69 9.49
CA LYS A 262 19.12 22.58 9.22
C LYS A 262 19.96 22.70 10.50
N ARG A 263 19.65 23.65 11.38
CA ARG A 263 20.38 23.86 12.65
C ARG A 263 20.18 22.73 13.67
N ASN A 264 19.24 21.82 13.42
CA ASN A 264 18.96 20.64 14.24
C ASN A 264 19.13 19.32 13.47
N GLU A 265 19.76 19.36 12.28
CA GLU A 265 19.97 18.21 11.39
C GLU A 265 18.70 17.43 10.97
N LEU A 266 17.54 18.07 11.07
CA LEU A 266 16.24 17.48 10.78
C LEU A 266 15.99 17.40 9.28
N HIS A 267 15.38 16.30 8.84
CA HIS A 267 14.71 16.23 7.53
C HIS A 267 13.45 17.10 7.53
N VAL A 268 13.11 17.70 6.39
CA VAL A 268 11.86 18.42 6.21
C VAL A 268 11.07 17.75 5.09
N ILE A 269 9.91 17.22 5.45
CA ILE A 269 8.94 16.62 4.53
C ILE A 269 7.80 17.63 4.37
N ILE A 270 7.50 18.04 3.14
CA ILE A 270 6.47 19.05 2.88
C ILE A 270 5.43 18.45 1.93
N ASP A 271 4.22 18.25 2.43
CA ASP A 271 3.05 17.84 1.65
C ASP A 271 2.44 19.07 0.97
N GLU A 272 2.67 19.19 -0.34
CA GLU A 272 2.13 20.24 -1.21
C GLU A 272 1.02 19.71 -2.14
N THR A 273 0.40 18.56 -1.79
CA THR A 273 -0.64 17.86 -2.55
C THR A 273 -1.90 18.70 -2.89
N TYR A 274 -2.05 19.91 -2.35
CA TYR A 274 -3.15 20.84 -2.63
C TYR A 274 -2.70 22.17 -3.27
N MET A 275 -1.49 22.23 -3.86
CA MET A 275 -0.89 23.47 -4.37
C MET A 275 -1.71 24.21 -5.44
N LEU A 276 -2.56 23.51 -6.19
CA LEU A 276 -3.47 24.10 -7.18
C LEU A 276 -4.91 24.25 -6.65
N SER A 277 -5.19 23.87 -5.41
CA SER A 277 -6.51 23.97 -4.79
C SER A 277 -6.83 25.39 -4.27
N LYS A 278 -6.58 26.41 -5.10
CA LYS A 278 -6.82 27.85 -4.85
C LYS A 278 -8.23 28.25 -5.29
N PHE A 279 -8.84 29.22 -4.60
CA PHE A 279 -10.10 29.84 -5.05
C PHE A 279 -10.24 31.33 -4.74
N ASP A 280 -9.49 31.88 -3.79
CA ASP A 280 -9.31 33.33 -3.60
C ASP A 280 -8.15 33.82 -4.48
N GLU A 281 -8.42 34.78 -5.37
CA GLU A 281 -7.41 35.35 -6.25
C GLU A 281 -6.27 36.06 -5.50
N THR A 282 -6.54 36.62 -4.32
CA THR A 282 -5.58 37.39 -3.52
C THR A 282 -4.51 36.53 -2.84
N ILE A 283 -4.77 35.23 -2.63
CA ILE A 283 -3.78 34.32 -2.04
C ILE A 283 -2.79 33.86 -3.10
N VAL A 284 -1.50 34.13 -2.89
CA VAL A 284 -0.41 33.57 -3.70
C VAL A 284 0.08 32.28 -3.06
N PHE A 285 0.13 31.19 -3.82
CA PHE A 285 0.77 29.96 -3.36
C PHE A 285 2.29 30.07 -3.50
N HIS A 286 3.01 29.59 -2.50
CA HIS A 286 4.46 29.47 -2.52
C HIS A 286 4.86 28.04 -2.20
N SER A 287 5.26 27.30 -3.23
CA SER A 287 5.95 26.03 -3.06
C SER A 287 7.32 26.27 -2.40
N VAL A 288 7.77 25.32 -1.59
CA VAL A 288 9.18 25.27 -1.15
C VAL A 288 10.16 25.24 -2.34
N LEU A 289 9.77 24.66 -3.48
CA LEU A 289 10.59 24.59 -4.70
C LEU A 289 10.73 25.95 -5.41
N SER A 290 9.98 26.98 -4.98
CA SER A 290 10.06 28.35 -5.50
C SER A 290 11.14 29.22 -4.83
N LEU A 291 11.87 28.68 -3.85
CA LEU A 291 12.91 29.39 -3.11
C LEU A 291 14.21 29.47 -3.91
N GLU A 292 14.89 30.62 -3.90
CA GLU A 292 16.19 30.84 -4.57
C GLU A 292 17.29 29.90 -4.08
N SER A 293 17.22 29.49 -2.81
CA SER A 293 18.05 28.44 -2.24
C SER A 293 17.32 27.73 -1.12
N LEU A 294 17.42 26.39 -1.09
CA LEU A 294 17.05 25.58 0.06
C LEU A 294 18.23 25.59 1.05
N PRO A 295 18.04 25.88 2.35
CA PRO A 295 19.11 25.81 3.34
C PRO A 295 19.83 24.46 3.37
N ASP A 296 19.09 23.36 3.20
CA ASP A 296 19.62 22.01 3.01
C ASP A 296 18.79 21.27 1.94
N PRO A 297 19.24 21.20 0.67
CA PRO A 297 18.54 20.48 -0.39
C PRO A 297 18.47 18.96 -0.15
N ASN A 298 19.47 18.40 0.53
CA ASN A 298 19.60 16.95 0.73
C ASN A 298 18.68 16.42 1.83
N ARG A 299 18.31 17.28 2.78
CA ARG A 299 17.31 17.00 3.82
C ARG A 299 15.91 17.54 3.51
N THR A 300 15.68 18.13 2.34
CA THR A 300 14.36 18.64 1.93
C THR A 300 13.67 17.69 0.94
N HIS A 301 12.41 17.35 1.23
CA HIS A 301 11.62 16.36 0.50
C HIS A 301 10.19 16.89 0.30
N VAL A 302 9.66 16.80 -0.94
CA VAL A 302 8.33 17.32 -1.29
C VAL A 302 7.42 16.18 -1.73
N ILE A 303 6.20 16.16 -1.21
CA ILE A 303 5.16 15.19 -1.58
C ILE A 303 4.04 15.93 -2.33
N TRP A 304 3.60 15.37 -3.44
CA TRP A 304 2.46 15.87 -4.25
C TRP A 304 1.66 14.69 -4.84
N GLY A 305 0.45 14.92 -5.35
CA GLY A 305 -0.30 13.86 -6.03
C GLY A 305 -1.74 14.20 -6.44
N SER A 306 -2.56 13.15 -6.55
CA SER A 306 -3.89 13.11 -7.20
C SER A 306 -4.98 14.10 -6.75
N LYS A 307 -4.79 14.88 -5.67
CA LYS A 307 -5.88 15.67 -5.05
C LYS A 307 -6.26 16.91 -5.84
N ASP A 308 -5.28 17.69 -6.32
CA ASP A 308 -5.51 18.92 -7.08
C ASP A 308 -6.44 18.70 -8.29
N PHE A 309 -6.35 17.52 -8.92
CA PHE A 309 -7.14 17.12 -10.09
C PHE A 309 -8.46 16.39 -9.77
N GLY A 310 -8.73 16.07 -8.50
CA GLY A 310 -9.94 15.31 -8.10
C GLY A 310 -9.94 13.83 -8.52
N ILE A 311 -8.78 13.26 -8.86
CA ILE A 311 -8.63 11.88 -9.35
C ILE A 311 -8.06 10.94 -8.29
N THR A 312 -8.62 10.96 -7.08
CA THR A 312 -8.21 10.08 -5.96
C THR A 312 -8.28 8.59 -6.31
N GLY A 313 -9.21 8.21 -7.19
CA GLY A 313 -9.36 6.87 -7.73
C GLY A 313 -8.23 6.43 -8.67
N PHE A 314 -7.40 7.34 -9.21
CA PHE A 314 -6.23 6.95 -10.04
C PHE A 314 -5.11 6.26 -9.26
N ARG A 315 -5.05 6.45 -7.93
CA ARG A 315 -4.00 5.89 -7.07
C ARG A 315 -2.59 6.28 -7.53
N PHE A 316 -2.22 7.55 -7.35
CA PHE A 316 -0.82 7.99 -7.46
C PHE A 316 -0.43 9.06 -6.42
N GLY A 317 0.87 9.12 -6.14
CA GLY A 317 1.58 10.14 -5.39
C GLY A 317 3.03 10.24 -5.84
N VAL A 318 3.66 11.37 -5.57
CA VAL A 318 4.99 11.77 -6.05
C VAL A 318 5.86 12.17 -4.87
N LEU A 319 7.11 11.69 -4.86
CA LEU A 319 8.21 12.30 -4.12
C LEU A 319 9.06 13.13 -5.10
N TYR A 320 9.43 14.34 -4.69
CA TYR A 320 10.56 15.07 -5.26
C TYR A 320 11.63 15.31 -4.17
N THR A 321 12.90 14.99 -4.47
CA THR A 321 14.03 15.33 -3.60
C THR A 321 15.35 15.40 -4.36
N HIS A 322 16.25 16.31 -3.96
CA HIS A 322 17.58 16.45 -4.56
C HIS A 322 18.57 15.34 -4.16
N ASN A 323 18.15 14.43 -3.28
CA ASN A 323 19.05 13.47 -2.64
C ASN A 323 19.01 12.10 -3.35
N ASP A 324 20.04 11.82 -4.15
CA ASP A 324 20.17 10.57 -4.92
C ASP A 324 20.27 9.31 -4.01
N ASP A 325 20.70 9.43 -2.76
CA ASP A 325 20.69 8.36 -1.75
C ASP A 325 19.24 8.00 -1.33
N VAL A 326 18.41 9.01 -1.11
CA VAL A 326 16.98 8.84 -0.80
C VAL A 326 16.23 8.31 -2.02
N VAL A 327 16.50 8.81 -3.23
CA VAL A 327 15.94 8.25 -4.48
C VAL A 327 16.29 6.76 -4.62
N SER A 328 17.54 6.39 -4.34
CA SER A 328 18.00 4.99 -4.42
C SER A 328 17.30 4.11 -3.38
N ALA A 329 17.21 4.57 -2.13
CA ALA A 329 16.53 3.85 -1.05
C ALA A 329 14.99 3.81 -1.18
N MET A 330 14.40 4.72 -1.96
CA MET A 330 12.98 4.71 -2.31
C MET A 330 12.65 3.75 -3.46
N SER A 331 13.64 3.33 -4.25
CA SER A 331 13.44 2.48 -5.44
C SER A 331 12.85 1.08 -5.14
N PRO A 332 13.27 0.32 -4.10
CA PRO A 332 12.70 -1.01 -3.79
C PRO A 332 11.19 -0.98 -3.54
N PHE A 333 10.69 0.13 -3.00
CA PHE A 333 9.27 0.32 -2.72
C PHE A 333 8.41 0.37 -4.00
N GLY A 334 9.02 0.52 -5.18
CA GLY A 334 8.33 0.38 -6.46
C GLY A 334 7.72 -1.01 -6.70
N TYR A 335 8.39 -2.10 -6.26
CA TYR A 335 7.82 -3.46 -6.35
C TYR A 335 6.43 -3.53 -5.69
N LEU A 336 6.33 -2.89 -4.53
CA LEU A 336 5.17 -2.88 -3.65
C LEU A 336 4.12 -1.84 -4.08
N HIS A 337 4.54 -0.63 -4.47
CA HIS A 337 3.67 0.53 -4.66
C HIS A 337 3.63 1.08 -6.10
N SER A 338 4.09 0.36 -7.12
CA SER A 338 3.99 0.81 -8.52
C SER A 338 2.56 1.16 -8.95
N VAL A 339 2.46 2.17 -9.82
CA VAL A 339 1.25 2.58 -10.55
C VAL A 339 1.16 1.83 -11.89
N SER A 340 -0.04 1.49 -12.38
CA SER A 340 -0.20 0.79 -13.66
C SER A 340 0.26 1.60 -14.87
N GLY A 341 0.87 0.96 -15.88
CA GLY A 341 1.41 1.63 -17.08
C GLY A 341 0.37 2.51 -17.80
N ILE A 342 -0.86 1.99 -17.99
CA ILE A 342 -1.99 2.75 -18.56
C ILE A 342 -2.32 4.00 -17.72
N THR A 343 -2.34 3.88 -16.39
CA THR A 343 -2.58 5.04 -15.50
C THR A 343 -1.43 6.03 -15.58
N GLN A 344 -0.17 5.57 -15.63
CA GLN A 344 0.99 6.42 -15.80
C GLN A 344 0.98 7.17 -17.14
N TYR A 345 0.55 6.52 -18.23
CA TYR A 345 0.36 7.17 -19.53
C TYR A 345 -0.73 8.25 -19.49
N LYS A 346 -1.91 7.94 -18.93
CA LYS A 346 -2.99 8.92 -18.73
C LYS A 346 -2.52 10.13 -17.92
N LEU A 347 -1.74 9.92 -16.85
CA LEU A 347 -1.15 10.99 -16.06
C LEU A 347 -0.15 11.82 -16.87
N ARG A 348 0.74 11.20 -17.65
CA ARG A 348 1.69 11.91 -18.53
C ARG A 348 0.96 12.79 -19.55
N ARG A 349 -0.12 12.30 -20.16
CA ARG A 349 -0.94 13.12 -21.08
C ARG A 349 -1.62 14.28 -20.36
N LEU A 350 -2.28 14.02 -19.21
CA LEU A 350 -2.96 15.04 -18.42
C LEU A 350 -2.01 16.17 -17.98
N LEU A 351 -0.85 15.82 -17.41
CA LEU A 351 0.12 16.80 -16.90
C LEU A 351 0.89 17.55 -18.01
N GLY A 352 0.94 16.98 -19.21
CA GLY A 352 1.49 17.65 -20.40
C GLY A 352 0.53 18.68 -21.03
N ASP A 353 -0.78 18.56 -20.80
CA ASP A 353 -1.82 19.39 -21.43
C ASP A 353 -2.01 20.74 -20.72
N ARG A 354 -0.96 21.56 -20.77
CA ARG A 354 -0.89 22.86 -20.08
C ARG A 354 -1.94 23.86 -20.57
N ASP A 355 -2.31 23.83 -21.84
CA ASP A 355 -3.33 24.72 -22.37
C ASP A 355 -4.72 24.35 -21.85
N TRP A 356 -5.10 23.07 -21.80
CA TRP A 356 -6.34 22.66 -21.15
C TRP A 356 -6.33 22.95 -19.64
N ILE A 357 -5.23 22.65 -18.94
CA ILE A 357 -5.11 22.93 -17.50
C ILE A 357 -5.27 24.44 -17.22
N ASN A 358 -4.53 25.30 -17.93
CA ASN A 358 -4.50 26.73 -17.66
C ASN A 358 -5.75 27.49 -18.16
N ARG A 359 -6.39 27.04 -19.25
CA ARG A 359 -7.52 27.75 -19.88
C ARG A 359 -8.89 27.19 -19.49
N VAL A 360 -8.95 25.90 -19.12
CA VAL A 360 -10.21 25.21 -18.79
C VAL A 360 -10.21 24.77 -17.33
N TYR A 361 -9.31 23.86 -16.94
CA TYR A 361 -9.41 23.19 -15.64
C TYR A 361 -9.27 24.14 -14.46
N LEU A 362 -8.17 24.91 -14.37
CA LEU A 362 -7.92 25.79 -13.23
C LEU A 362 -8.93 26.95 -13.14
N PRO A 363 -9.27 27.69 -14.22
CA PRO A 363 -10.28 28.75 -14.14
C PRO A 363 -11.66 28.22 -13.69
N THR A 364 -12.11 27.09 -14.23
CA THR A 364 -13.40 26.50 -13.83
C THR A 364 -13.36 25.91 -12.41
N SER A 365 -12.26 25.27 -12.02
CA SER A 365 -12.07 24.73 -10.66
C SER A 365 -12.06 25.85 -9.61
N TYR A 366 -11.29 26.94 -9.84
CA TYR A 366 -11.23 28.07 -8.92
C TYR A 366 -12.60 28.75 -8.77
N SER A 367 -13.34 28.89 -9.87
CA SER A 367 -14.70 29.45 -9.87
C SER A 367 -15.68 28.57 -9.10
N ARG A 368 -15.72 27.26 -9.38
CA ARG A 368 -16.62 26.31 -8.69
C ARG A 368 -16.30 26.17 -7.20
N LEU A 369 -15.01 26.13 -6.83
CA LEU A 369 -14.56 26.12 -5.43
C LEU A 369 -15.00 27.41 -4.71
N ARG A 370 -14.80 28.56 -5.35
CA ARG A 370 -15.22 29.87 -4.81
C ARG A 370 -16.72 29.94 -4.56
N ASP A 371 -17.53 29.46 -5.49
CA ASP A 371 -19.00 29.52 -5.36
C ASP A 371 -19.55 28.48 -4.38
N ALA A 372 -18.95 27.30 -4.29
CA ALA A 372 -19.27 26.32 -3.25
C ALA A 372 -18.88 26.83 -1.84
N TYR A 373 -17.70 27.46 -1.70
CA TYR A 373 -17.28 28.10 -0.46
C TYR A 373 -18.19 29.29 -0.07
N LYS A 374 -18.57 30.15 -1.02
CA LYS A 374 -19.57 31.22 -0.80
C LYS A 374 -20.91 30.64 -0.31
N TYR A 375 -21.39 29.56 -0.94
CA TYR A 375 -22.65 28.92 -0.54
C TYR A 375 -22.58 28.40 0.89
N VAL A 376 -21.56 27.59 1.23
CA VAL A 376 -21.40 27.03 2.58
C VAL A 376 -21.21 28.15 3.61
N THR A 377 -20.34 29.13 3.35
CA THR A 377 -20.12 30.23 4.31
C THR A 377 -21.34 31.13 4.48
N LYS A 378 -22.15 31.35 3.44
CA LYS A 378 -23.46 32.02 3.57
C LYS A 378 -24.42 31.18 4.41
N ARG A 379 -24.56 29.88 4.11
CA ARG A 379 -25.48 28.98 4.83
C ARG A 379 -25.10 28.83 6.30
N LEU A 380 -23.82 28.79 6.65
CA LEU A 380 -23.36 28.80 8.05
C LEU A 380 -23.78 30.09 8.77
N LEU A 381 -23.65 31.26 8.15
CA LEU A 381 -24.10 32.54 8.73
C LEU A 381 -25.64 32.60 8.90
N GLU A 382 -26.40 32.06 7.95
CA GLU A 382 -27.87 31.92 8.08
C GLU A 382 -28.24 31.03 9.28
N LEU A 383 -27.48 29.97 9.54
CA LEU A 383 -27.69 29.11 10.71
C LEU A 383 -27.25 29.79 12.03
N GLU A 384 -26.26 30.70 12.00
CA GLU A 384 -25.93 31.53 13.18
C GLU A 384 -27.12 32.40 13.61
N GLU A 385 -27.81 33.01 12.63
CA GLU A 385 -28.97 33.86 12.84
C GLU A 385 -30.21 33.03 13.23
N GLN A 386 -30.55 32.00 12.44
CA GLN A 386 -31.70 31.11 12.66
C GLN A 386 -31.67 30.47 14.07
N PHE A 387 -30.50 30.02 14.53
CA PHE A 387 -30.35 29.34 15.81
C PHE A 387 -29.76 30.21 16.92
N GLN A 388 -29.52 31.51 16.70
CA GLN A 388 -28.98 32.46 17.68
C GLN A 388 -27.70 31.97 18.40
N PHE A 389 -26.77 31.35 17.68
CA PHE A 389 -25.46 30.96 18.23
C PHE A 389 -24.35 31.10 17.19
N LYS A 390 -23.13 31.41 17.64
CA LYS A 390 -22.01 31.69 16.74
C LYS A 390 -21.29 30.39 16.30
N ILE A 391 -21.19 30.17 14.99
CA ILE A 391 -20.45 29.10 14.32
C ILE A 391 -19.16 29.71 13.77
N CYS A 392 -18.13 29.81 14.61
CA CYS A 392 -16.89 30.44 14.19
C CYS A 392 -16.12 29.58 13.18
N PHE A 393 -15.67 30.18 12.07
CA PHE A 393 -14.76 29.55 11.10
C PHE A 393 -13.68 30.54 10.64
N PRO A 394 -12.44 30.09 10.36
CA PRO A 394 -11.42 30.94 9.77
C PRO A 394 -11.77 31.17 8.28
N ARG A 395 -11.81 32.43 7.85
CA ARG A 395 -11.94 32.73 6.41
C ARG A 395 -10.61 32.45 5.70
N ARG A 396 -10.69 31.67 4.62
CA ARG A 396 -9.57 31.08 3.89
C ARG A 396 -9.90 31.04 2.39
N GLY A 397 -8.86 30.93 1.57
CA GLY A 397 -8.96 31.06 0.10
C GLY A 397 -8.31 29.91 -0.69
N CYS A 398 -7.97 28.82 0.01
CA CYS A 398 -7.29 27.65 -0.52
C CYS A 398 -7.72 26.41 0.27
N GLY A 399 -7.59 25.22 -0.32
CA GLY A 399 -8.11 23.95 0.22
C GLY A 399 -9.51 23.60 -0.29
N LEU A 400 -10.04 22.46 0.16
CA LEU A 400 -11.33 21.91 -0.29
C LEU A 400 -12.40 21.88 0.82
N SER A 401 -12.05 22.36 2.01
CA SER A 401 -12.86 22.27 3.22
C SER A 401 -12.75 23.50 4.10
N ILE A 402 -13.73 23.63 5.00
CA ILE A 402 -13.76 24.65 6.05
C ILE A 402 -13.67 23.99 7.43
N TRP A 403 -12.96 24.64 8.36
CA TRP A 403 -12.76 24.19 9.74
C TRP A 403 -13.71 24.98 10.65
N ILE A 404 -14.81 24.35 11.09
CA ILE A 404 -15.90 25.00 11.83
C ILE A 404 -15.79 24.70 13.32
N ASN A 405 -16.11 25.68 14.16
CA ASN A 405 -16.24 25.54 15.60
C ASN A 405 -17.72 25.49 15.99
N LEU A 406 -18.14 24.34 16.54
CA LEU A 406 -19.46 24.03 17.05
C LEU A 406 -19.47 23.85 18.58
N LYS A 407 -18.42 24.28 19.30
CA LYS A 407 -18.29 24.04 20.76
C LYS A 407 -19.37 24.69 21.63
N LYS A 408 -20.22 25.54 21.03
CA LYS A 408 -21.46 26.08 21.62
C LYS A 408 -22.67 25.14 21.56
N LEU A 409 -22.50 23.92 21.05
CA LEU A 409 -23.49 22.84 21.04
C LEU A 409 -23.11 21.67 21.99
N LEU A 410 -22.06 21.83 22.80
CA LEU A 410 -21.51 20.83 23.72
C LEU A 410 -21.54 21.39 25.15
N GLU A 411 -22.25 20.74 26.08
CA GLU A 411 -22.42 21.25 27.46
C GLU A 411 -22.47 20.08 28.47
N PRO A 412 -21.32 19.60 28.99
CA PRO A 412 -20.02 20.27 29.00
C PRO A 412 -19.25 20.15 27.68
N CYS A 413 -18.40 21.15 27.42
CA CYS A 413 -17.55 21.23 26.23
C CYS A 413 -16.43 20.17 26.25
N THR A 414 -16.74 18.94 25.85
CA THR A 414 -15.88 17.74 25.94
C THR A 414 -15.75 17.01 24.60
N PHE A 415 -14.79 16.08 24.49
CA PHE A 415 -14.59 15.26 23.29
C PHE A 415 -15.62 14.12 23.14
N GLU A 416 -16.33 13.86 24.22
CA GLU A 416 -17.36 12.86 24.41
C GLU A 416 -18.70 13.45 23.91
N GLU A 417 -18.98 14.73 24.23
CA GLU A 417 -20.02 15.51 23.55
C GLU A 417 -19.68 15.75 22.06
N GLU A 418 -18.40 15.96 21.68
CA GLU A 418 -17.99 16.00 20.27
C GLU A 418 -18.30 14.66 19.56
N LEU A 419 -18.28 13.53 20.27
CA LEU A 419 -18.66 12.23 19.73
C LEU A 419 -20.18 12.06 19.62
N ILE A 420 -20.95 12.57 20.59
CA ILE A 420 -22.43 12.57 20.55
C ILE A 420 -22.94 13.44 19.39
N LEU A 421 -22.40 14.65 19.22
CA LEU A 421 -22.74 15.51 18.09
C LEU A 421 -22.34 14.88 16.73
N HIS A 422 -21.21 14.16 16.69
CA HIS A 422 -20.83 13.40 15.49
C HIS A 422 -21.81 12.24 15.22
N ARG A 423 -22.22 11.49 16.24
CA ARG A 423 -23.23 10.43 16.12
C ARG A 423 -24.54 10.98 15.55
N ARG A 424 -25.05 12.13 16.01
CA ARG A 424 -26.22 12.79 15.40
C ARG A 424 -26.03 13.15 13.93
N PHE A 425 -24.85 13.61 13.50
CA PHE A 425 -24.62 13.81 12.06
C PHE A 425 -24.71 12.48 11.29
N LEU A 426 -24.20 11.37 11.84
CA LEU A 426 -24.35 10.03 11.24
C LEU A 426 -25.81 9.55 11.21
N ASP A 427 -26.61 9.83 12.24
CA ASP A 427 -28.04 9.53 12.31
C ASP A 427 -28.81 10.30 11.22
N HIS A 428 -28.46 11.58 11.01
CA HIS A 428 -28.88 12.41 9.87
C HIS A 428 -28.17 12.08 8.56
N LYS A 429 -27.50 10.91 8.47
CA LYS A 429 -26.88 10.37 7.25
C LYS A 429 -25.85 11.34 6.63
N LEU A 430 -25.10 12.05 7.48
CA LEU A 430 -24.07 13.02 7.11
C LEU A 430 -22.76 12.70 7.83
N ILE A 431 -21.69 12.48 7.08
CA ILE A 431 -20.34 12.30 7.64
C ILE A 431 -19.59 13.63 7.54
N LEU A 432 -19.18 14.16 8.69
CA LEU A 432 -18.13 15.18 8.85
C LEU A 432 -16.86 14.51 9.39
N ALA A 433 -15.78 15.27 9.63
CA ALA A 433 -14.60 14.75 10.34
C ALA A 433 -14.31 15.58 11.59
N ARG A 434 -14.12 14.92 12.75
CA ARG A 434 -14.06 15.55 14.08
C ARG A 434 -12.70 16.20 14.40
N GLY A 435 -12.69 17.15 15.33
CA GLY A 435 -11.52 17.85 15.85
C GLY A 435 -10.48 16.91 16.42
N LYS A 436 -10.91 15.97 17.28
CA LYS A 436 -10.08 14.92 17.89
C LYS A 436 -9.28 14.12 16.85
N SER A 437 -9.85 13.89 15.66
CA SER A 437 -9.20 13.13 14.58
C SER A 437 -8.04 13.87 13.90
N TYR A 438 -7.87 15.18 14.10
CA TYR A 438 -6.77 15.97 13.52
C TYR A 438 -5.72 16.38 14.57
N MET A 439 -5.73 15.71 15.74
CA MET A 439 -4.89 16.01 16.89
C MET A 439 -5.05 17.45 17.40
N PHE A 440 -6.27 18.00 17.33
CA PHE A 440 -6.59 19.30 17.91
C PHE A 440 -7.00 19.14 19.38
N GLU A 441 -6.50 20.01 20.26
CA GLU A 441 -6.70 19.89 21.72
C GLU A 441 -8.03 20.47 22.21
N GLU A 442 -8.64 21.42 21.49
CA GLU A 442 -9.99 21.91 21.80
C GLU A 442 -11.07 20.97 21.23
N PRO A 443 -12.06 20.53 22.03
CA PRO A 443 -13.25 19.87 21.52
C PRO A 443 -14.23 20.83 20.82
N GLY A 444 -15.10 20.25 19.99
CA GLY A 444 -16.15 20.95 19.26
C GLY A 444 -15.71 21.54 17.91
N TRP A 445 -14.57 21.11 17.39
CA TRP A 445 -14.12 21.47 16.05
C TRP A 445 -14.48 20.39 15.02
N PHE A 446 -14.81 20.76 13.79
CA PHE A 446 -15.12 19.82 12.71
C PHE A 446 -14.58 20.32 11.36
N ARG A 447 -14.22 19.40 10.46
CA ARG A 447 -14.00 19.69 9.04
C ARG A 447 -15.25 19.36 8.23
N LEU A 448 -15.66 20.32 7.42
CA LEU A 448 -16.72 20.18 6.41
C LEU A 448 -16.11 20.43 5.02
N MET A 449 -16.03 19.40 4.18
CA MET A 449 -15.59 19.53 2.78
C MET A 449 -16.70 20.21 1.95
N PHE A 450 -16.37 21.31 1.27
CA PHE A 450 -17.32 22.07 0.44
C PHE A 450 -17.16 21.78 -1.05
N ALA A 451 -16.09 21.10 -1.48
CA ALA A 451 -15.82 20.73 -2.86
C ALA A 451 -16.69 19.56 -3.39
N GLU A 452 -18.00 19.60 -3.13
CA GLU A 452 -19.01 18.60 -3.49
C GLU A 452 -20.03 19.19 -4.49
N ASN A 453 -20.68 18.34 -5.29
CA ASN A 453 -21.70 18.73 -6.26
C ASN A 453 -22.79 19.61 -5.61
N PRO A 454 -23.22 20.74 -6.23
CA PRO A 454 -24.14 21.69 -5.61
C PRO A 454 -25.48 21.11 -5.09
N HIS A 455 -26.00 20.02 -5.66
CA HIS A 455 -27.22 19.37 -5.14
C HIS A 455 -26.92 18.53 -3.91
N ARG A 456 -25.84 17.74 -3.94
CA ARG A 456 -25.35 16.94 -2.79
C ARG A 456 -24.93 17.85 -1.63
N LEU A 457 -24.35 19.01 -1.93
CA LEU A 457 -23.90 20.00 -0.96
C LEU A 457 -25.07 20.74 -0.29
N ARG A 458 -26.15 21.06 -1.02
CA ARG A 458 -27.39 21.59 -0.43
C ARG A 458 -28.00 20.60 0.55
N GLU A 459 -28.28 19.39 0.07
CA GLU A 459 -28.83 18.28 0.88
C GLU A 459 -27.99 18.02 2.15
N ALA A 460 -26.66 18.04 2.04
CA ALA A 460 -25.76 17.90 3.18
C ALA A 460 -25.84 19.08 4.16
N MET A 461 -25.98 20.32 3.69
CA MET A 461 -26.13 21.49 4.55
C MET A 461 -27.50 21.57 5.23
N ASP A 462 -28.54 21.00 4.63
CA ASP A 462 -29.87 20.95 5.24
C ASP A 462 -29.98 19.82 6.29
N ARG A 463 -29.36 18.66 6.05
CA ARG A 463 -29.12 17.63 7.10
C ARG A 463 -28.25 18.13 8.25
N PHE A 464 -27.24 18.92 7.94
CA PHE A 464 -26.41 19.60 8.94
C PHE A 464 -27.24 20.55 9.82
N ALA A 465 -28.17 21.29 9.23
CA ALA A 465 -29.10 22.15 9.97
C ALA A 465 -30.06 21.33 10.86
N GLN A 466 -30.60 20.22 10.35
CA GLN A 466 -31.50 19.32 11.09
C GLN A 466 -30.80 18.68 12.31
N ALA A 467 -29.59 18.16 12.15
CA ALA A 467 -28.79 17.60 13.24
C ALA A 467 -28.43 18.64 14.32
N ILE A 468 -28.17 19.90 13.92
CA ILE A 468 -27.98 21.01 14.86
C ILE A 468 -29.27 21.33 15.61
N GLU A 469 -30.41 21.40 14.91
CA GLU A 469 -31.71 21.66 15.53
C GLU A 469 -32.06 20.58 16.58
N GLU A 470 -31.87 19.31 16.24
CA GLU A 470 -32.08 18.18 17.15
C GLU A 470 -31.18 18.24 18.40
N GLN A 471 -29.87 18.50 18.23
CA GLN A 471 -28.97 18.69 19.38
C GLN A 471 -29.44 19.84 20.28
N LYS A 472 -29.96 20.93 19.71
CA LYS A 472 -30.50 22.06 20.50
C LYS A 472 -31.87 21.79 21.12
N GLN A 473 -32.70 20.91 20.56
CA GLN A 473 -33.92 20.42 21.19
C GLN A 473 -33.58 19.53 22.39
N HIS A 474 -32.66 18.58 22.22
CA HIS A 474 -32.20 17.69 23.29
C HIS A 474 -31.65 18.46 24.51
N TRP A 475 -30.86 19.51 24.30
CA TRP A 475 -30.39 20.36 25.41
C TRP A 475 -31.51 21.08 26.16
N ARG A 476 -32.60 21.49 25.47
CA ARG A 476 -33.77 22.09 26.14
C ARG A 476 -34.51 21.07 26.99
N GLU A 477 -34.66 19.85 26.49
CA GLU A 477 -35.29 18.74 27.19
C GLU A 477 -34.48 18.35 28.44
N GLN A 478 -33.17 18.16 28.33
CA GLN A 478 -32.30 17.90 29.48
C GLN A 478 -32.35 19.03 30.53
N MET A 479 -32.34 20.30 30.11
CA MET A 479 -32.47 21.42 31.04
C MET A 479 -33.83 21.46 31.74
N LEU A 480 -34.91 21.09 31.06
CA LEU A 480 -36.25 20.95 31.67
C LEU A 480 -36.32 19.79 32.65
N ASP A 481 -35.71 18.64 32.34
CA ASP A 481 -35.65 17.50 33.26
C ASP A 481 -34.80 17.81 34.50
N VAL A 482 -33.65 18.49 34.35
CA VAL A 482 -32.83 18.94 35.48
C VAL A 482 -33.59 19.98 36.34
N GLN A 483 -34.34 20.91 35.73
CA GLN A 483 -35.21 21.82 36.47
C GLN A 483 -36.34 21.08 37.21
N CYS A 484 -36.96 20.08 36.58
CA CYS A 484 -37.96 19.21 37.21
C CYS A 484 -37.36 18.39 38.37
N LEU A 485 -36.11 17.94 38.27
CA LEU A 485 -35.41 17.24 39.35
C LEU A 485 -35.12 18.18 40.53
N LEU A 486 -34.59 19.38 40.26
CA LEU A 486 -34.32 20.40 41.27
C LEU A 486 -35.60 20.85 41.99
N MET A 487 -36.71 21.03 41.25
CA MET A 487 -38.03 21.34 41.84
C MET A 487 -38.62 20.18 42.68
N ARG A 488 -38.16 18.93 42.49
CA ARG A 488 -38.51 17.79 43.35
C ARG A 488 -37.61 17.66 44.59
N ILE A 489 -36.42 18.25 44.57
CA ILE A 489 -35.46 18.22 45.68
C ILE A 489 -35.75 19.33 46.70
N HIS A 490 -36.33 20.46 46.28
CA HIS A 490 -36.75 21.55 47.17
C HIS A 490 -38.26 21.87 47.10
N PRO A 491 -39.12 21.09 47.79
CA PRO A 491 -40.50 21.50 48.03
C PRO A 491 -40.56 22.63 49.08
N SER A 492 -40.92 23.83 48.62
CA SER A 492 -41.49 24.97 49.36
C SER A 492 -40.76 25.53 50.60
N GLU A 493 -40.33 26.80 50.50
CA GLU A 493 -40.74 27.82 51.48
C GLU A 493 -40.79 29.21 50.80
N PRO A 494 -41.89 30.00 50.91
CA PRO A 494 -42.04 31.25 50.18
C PRO A 494 -41.95 32.51 51.05
N GLY A 495 -40.85 33.27 50.96
CA GLY A 495 -40.88 34.69 51.36
C GLY A 495 -39.55 35.35 51.76
N HIS A 496 -38.97 36.17 50.87
CA HIS A 496 -38.76 37.61 51.11
C HIS A 496 -38.17 38.32 49.87
N GLN A 497 -38.20 39.65 49.87
CA GLN A 497 -37.71 40.50 48.78
C GLN A 497 -36.31 41.07 49.08
N PHE A 498 -35.49 41.18 48.04
CA PHE A 498 -34.39 42.13 47.80
C PHE A 498 -33.51 42.61 48.97
N LEU A 499 -32.19 42.41 48.83
CA LEU A 499 -31.21 43.50 48.98
C LEU A 499 -29.88 43.19 48.25
N ARG A 500 -29.15 44.23 47.83
CA ARG A 500 -27.78 44.15 47.25
C ARG A 500 -26.74 44.34 48.34
N VAL A 501 -25.61 43.63 48.27
CA VAL A 501 -24.33 44.04 48.90
C VAL A 501 -23.16 43.64 47.97
N HIS A 502 -22.11 44.48 47.89
CA HIS A 502 -20.79 44.15 47.32
C HIS A 502 -19.85 43.72 48.46
N GLY A 503 -18.89 42.81 48.24
CA GLY A 503 -17.83 42.60 49.23
C GLY A 503 -16.88 41.43 48.97
N GLU A 504 -15.58 41.73 49.04
CA GLU A 504 -14.43 40.88 48.76
C GLU A 504 -14.05 39.89 49.88
N THR A 505 -13.30 38.85 49.49
CA THR A 505 -12.24 38.12 50.25
C THR A 505 -12.52 37.23 51.47
N MET A 506 -11.86 36.06 51.42
CA MET A 506 -11.33 35.20 52.51
C MET A 506 -12.26 34.64 53.60
N PHE A 507 -12.26 33.31 53.78
CA PHE A 507 -11.40 32.68 54.80
C PHE A 507 -11.19 31.16 54.51
N THR A 508 -10.33 30.52 55.31
CA THR A 508 -9.82 29.15 55.16
C THR A 508 -10.62 28.09 55.94
N LEU A 509 -10.45 26.80 55.57
CA LEU A 509 -10.84 25.64 56.38
C LEU A 509 -9.70 24.58 56.44
N PRO A 510 -9.70 23.66 57.42
CA PRO A 510 -8.48 23.05 57.97
C PRO A 510 -8.10 21.66 57.39
N PRO A 511 -6.89 21.14 57.70
CA PRO A 511 -6.41 19.82 57.25
C PRO A 511 -6.88 18.65 58.12
N MET A 512 -6.76 17.43 57.58
CA MET A 512 -6.78 16.15 58.30
C MET A 512 -5.78 15.17 57.67
N GLU A 513 -5.20 14.28 58.48
CA GLU A 513 -4.11 13.37 58.12
C GLU A 513 -4.56 11.91 58.03
N SER A 514 -3.87 11.11 57.22
CA SER A 514 -3.59 9.67 57.48
C SER A 514 -2.36 9.30 56.65
N GLU A 515 -1.19 9.22 57.28
CA GLU A 515 -0.64 8.00 57.89
C GLU A 515 -0.33 6.88 56.89
N ALA A 516 0.97 6.60 56.73
CA ALA A 516 1.48 5.39 56.10
C ALA A 516 2.54 4.75 57.04
N PRO A 517 2.49 3.43 57.31
CA PRO A 517 3.45 2.76 58.18
C PRO A 517 4.79 2.50 57.47
N ALA A 518 5.88 2.48 58.24
CA ALA A 518 7.24 2.37 57.70
C ALA A 518 8.17 1.43 58.50
N ALA A 519 9.05 0.72 57.79
CA ALA A 519 10.29 0.11 58.30
C ALA A 519 11.31 0.06 57.12
N ARG A 520 12.60 0.42 57.18
CA ARG A 520 13.67 0.36 58.22
C ARG A 520 14.15 -1.08 58.54
N LEU A 521 15.45 -1.41 58.63
CA LEU A 521 16.71 -0.74 58.20
C LEU A 521 17.89 -1.75 58.31
N GLY A 522 19.00 -1.54 57.59
CA GLY A 522 20.32 -2.17 57.84
C GLY A 522 21.19 -2.18 56.56
N SER A 523 22.34 -1.48 56.42
CA SER A 523 23.64 -1.53 57.14
C SER A 523 24.53 -2.70 56.68
N ALA A 524 25.81 -2.55 56.30
CA ALA A 524 26.73 -1.40 56.31
C ALA A 524 27.77 -1.49 55.13
N ALA A 525 28.43 -0.41 54.68
CA ALA A 525 29.82 0.02 55.00
C ALA A 525 30.96 -0.98 54.62
N THR A 526 32.14 -0.61 54.08
CA THR A 526 32.72 0.69 53.64
C THR A 526 33.99 0.51 52.76
N GLN A 527 34.28 1.54 51.92
CA GLN A 527 35.62 2.04 51.48
C GLN A 527 36.74 1.13 50.92
N HIS A 528 37.21 1.52 49.71
CA HIS A 528 38.61 1.79 49.24
C HIS A 528 38.84 1.25 47.81
N VAL A 529 39.65 1.82 46.90
CA VAL A 529 40.22 3.16 46.60
C VAL A 529 41.12 2.97 45.34
N ALA A 530 41.20 3.99 44.45
CA ALA A 530 42.23 4.21 43.40
C ALA A 530 42.51 3.15 42.28
N SER A 531 42.18 3.57 41.06
CA SER A 531 42.95 3.52 39.79
C SER A 531 44.24 2.67 39.65
N LEU A 532 44.38 2.02 38.48
CA LEU A 532 45.58 2.14 37.63
C LEU A 532 45.26 1.80 36.15
N GLU A 533 46.13 2.20 35.24
CA GLU A 533 46.00 2.03 33.78
C GLU A 533 46.57 0.69 33.29
N GLY A 534 46.16 0.23 32.10
CA GLY A 534 46.70 -0.99 31.48
C GLY A 534 46.13 -1.26 30.09
N GLU A 535 46.95 -1.09 29.05
CA GLU A 535 46.57 -1.33 27.65
C GLU A 535 46.84 -2.77 27.16
N CYS A 536 46.37 -3.04 25.94
CA CYS A 536 46.79 -4.14 25.06
C CYS A 536 46.23 -5.56 25.39
N PRO A 537 46.17 -6.48 24.41
CA PRO A 537 45.21 -6.35 23.31
C PRO A 537 44.25 -7.56 23.21
N ARG A 538 43.08 -7.34 22.59
CA ARG A 538 42.12 -8.43 22.30
C ARG A 538 42.67 -9.36 21.21
N LYS A 539 42.86 -10.64 21.54
CA LYS A 539 42.96 -11.70 20.52
C LYS A 539 41.61 -11.87 19.83
N THR A 540 41.59 -11.85 18.50
CA THR A 540 40.40 -12.11 17.69
C THR A 540 40.32 -13.59 17.32
N ASP A 541 39.62 -14.39 18.13
CA ASP A 541 39.33 -15.79 17.78
C ASP A 541 38.30 -15.84 16.64
N TRP A 542 38.79 -16.08 15.43
CA TRP A 542 38.00 -16.04 14.20
C TRP A 542 37.17 -17.32 13.99
N LYS A 543 36.07 -17.46 14.73
CA LYS A 543 35.09 -18.55 14.50
C LYS A 543 34.11 -18.15 13.39
N LEU A 544 34.05 -18.97 12.32
CA LEU A 544 33.05 -18.82 11.26
C LEU A 544 31.64 -19.09 11.82
N PRO A 545 30.63 -18.28 11.47
CA PRO A 545 29.23 -18.69 11.57
C PRO A 545 28.93 -19.85 10.60
N GLY A 546 28.06 -20.77 11.03
CA GLY A 546 27.64 -21.92 10.22
C GLY A 546 26.72 -21.55 9.05
N LEU A 547 26.60 -22.45 8.08
CA LEU A 547 25.74 -22.29 6.91
C LEU A 547 24.25 -22.42 7.27
N TYR A 548 23.51 -21.30 7.40
CA TYR A 548 22.09 -21.21 6.99
C TYR A 548 21.68 -19.75 6.68
N GLY A 549 20.80 -19.61 5.68
CA GLY A 549 20.14 -18.40 5.16
C GLY A 549 20.51 -17.00 5.69
N VAL A 550 21.39 -16.29 4.95
CA VAL A 550 21.61 -14.83 4.94
C VAL A 550 21.83 -14.17 6.31
N GLY A 551 23.09 -13.88 6.64
CA GLY A 551 23.46 -13.20 7.89
C GLY A 551 22.87 -11.80 8.05
N ASP A 552 22.77 -11.35 9.31
CA ASP A 552 22.15 -10.09 9.70
C ASP A 552 22.74 -8.87 8.93
N PRO A 553 21.94 -8.16 8.11
CA PRO A 553 22.42 -7.04 7.31
C PRO A 553 22.84 -5.82 8.15
N ILE A 554 22.53 -5.77 9.45
CA ILE A 554 23.01 -4.72 10.37
C ILE A 554 24.56 -4.75 10.47
N ALA A 555 25.19 -5.93 10.33
CA ALA A 555 26.63 -6.11 10.50
C ALA A 555 27.50 -5.49 9.39
N MET A 556 26.92 -5.03 8.27
CA MET A 556 27.64 -4.49 7.09
C MET A 556 27.76 -2.94 7.07
N CYS A 557 27.25 -2.22 8.06
CA CYS A 557 27.24 -0.76 8.07
C CYS A 557 28.46 -0.13 8.77
N SER A 558 29.58 0.09 8.05
CA SER A 558 30.68 0.94 8.51
C SER A 558 30.93 2.14 7.57
N LEU A 559 30.96 3.34 8.16
CA LEU A 559 31.47 4.60 7.59
C LEU A 559 30.92 5.04 6.21
N ASP A 560 29.81 5.79 6.20
CA ASP A 560 29.52 6.78 5.14
C ASP A 560 28.65 7.93 5.69
N ILE A 561 28.78 9.13 5.11
CA ILE A 561 28.15 10.40 5.54
C ILE A 561 26.71 10.52 4.97
N SER A 562 25.98 9.40 4.96
CA SER A 562 24.63 9.33 4.42
C SER A 562 23.59 9.80 5.44
N CYS A 563 22.66 10.64 5.01
CA CYS A 563 21.56 11.15 5.85
C CYS A 563 20.54 10.08 6.27
N LEU A 564 20.56 8.92 5.61
CA LEU A 564 19.62 7.80 5.77
C LEU A 564 19.68 7.19 7.18
N SER A 565 18.55 6.61 7.61
CA SER A 565 18.51 5.80 8.83
C SER A 565 19.32 4.50 8.68
N CYS A 566 19.53 3.76 9.77
CA CYS A 566 20.23 2.48 9.70
C CYS A 566 19.44 1.50 8.82
N ARG A 567 18.12 1.45 9.01
CA ARG A 567 17.17 0.76 8.13
C ARG A 567 17.23 1.29 6.69
N GLY A 568 17.27 2.60 6.49
CA GLY A 568 17.37 3.24 5.18
C GLY A 568 18.62 2.86 4.40
N ARG A 569 19.78 2.74 5.07
CA ARG A 569 21.03 2.23 4.45
C ARG A 569 20.93 0.75 4.09
N VAL A 570 20.33 -0.09 4.95
CA VAL A 570 20.07 -1.50 4.59
C VAL A 570 19.17 -1.59 3.37
N ILE A 571 18.09 -0.79 3.28
CA ILE A 571 17.20 -0.74 2.11
C ILE A 571 17.94 -0.25 0.86
N LYS A 572 18.80 0.79 0.96
CA LYS A 572 19.66 1.27 -0.14
C LYS A 572 20.59 0.19 -0.71
N TRP A 573 20.88 -0.87 0.06
CA TRP A 573 21.78 -1.96 -0.32
C TRP A 573 21.11 -3.34 -0.34
N PHE A 574 19.77 -3.42 -0.31
CA PHE A 574 19.02 -4.68 -0.31
C PHE A 574 18.90 -5.28 -1.72
N TRP A 575 20.04 -5.37 -2.41
CA TRP A 575 20.16 -5.80 -3.80
C TRP A 575 20.78 -7.19 -3.89
N ASP A 576 20.16 -8.06 -4.68
CA ASP A 576 20.76 -9.28 -5.19
C ASP A 576 21.20 -9.09 -6.66
N SER A 577 21.71 -10.15 -7.28
CA SER A 577 22.03 -10.15 -8.71
C SER A 577 20.81 -9.96 -9.61
N ALA A 578 19.59 -10.23 -9.13
CA ALA A 578 18.38 -10.02 -9.92
C ALA A 578 18.09 -8.51 -10.10
N GLU A 579 18.20 -7.69 -9.04
CA GLU A 579 18.09 -6.24 -9.17
C GLU A 579 19.35 -5.59 -9.80
N GLU A 580 20.57 -6.08 -9.51
CA GLU A 580 21.79 -5.64 -10.22
C GLU A 580 21.60 -5.78 -11.74
N GLY A 581 21.14 -6.94 -12.19
CA GLY A 581 20.76 -7.19 -13.58
C GLY A 581 19.61 -6.33 -14.08
N TYR A 582 18.50 -6.23 -13.34
CA TYR A 582 17.30 -5.51 -13.77
C TYR A 582 17.52 -4.00 -13.93
N ARG A 583 18.27 -3.39 -13.00
CA ARG A 583 18.69 -1.97 -13.11
C ARG A 583 19.67 -1.73 -14.25
N THR A 584 20.56 -2.70 -14.52
CA THR A 584 21.51 -2.62 -15.64
C THR A 584 20.79 -2.74 -16.98
N TYR A 585 19.80 -3.64 -17.09
CA TYR A 585 18.89 -3.76 -18.24
C TYR A 585 18.13 -2.45 -18.53
N HIS A 586 17.50 -1.83 -17.52
CA HIS A 586 16.82 -0.52 -17.70
C HIS A 586 17.75 0.65 -18.04
N GLY A 587 19.07 0.49 -17.87
CA GLY A 587 20.07 1.48 -18.29
C GLY A 587 20.58 1.29 -19.73
N ASP A 588 20.37 0.11 -20.32
CA ASP A 588 20.92 -0.32 -21.61
C ASP A 588 20.00 -1.37 -22.26
N GLU A 589 18.71 -1.04 -22.41
CA GLU A 589 17.70 -1.97 -22.93
C GLU A 589 17.90 -2.25 -24.43
N TYR A 590 17.75 -3.51 -24.87
CA TYR A 590 17.73 -3.86 -26.28
C TYR A 590 16.46 -3.37 -27.00
N ASP A 591 16.65 -2.49 -27.97
CA ASP A 591 15.65 -1.95 -28.89
C ASP A 591 16.19 -2.10 -30.32
N GLU A 592 15.37 -2.61 -31.25
CA GLU A 592 15.85 -3.07 -32.56
C GLU A 592 16.34 -1.91 -33.46
N ASP A 593 15.74 -0.72 -33.31
CA ASP A 593 16.11 0.49 -34.05
C ASP A 593 17.06 1.40 -33.24
N ARG A 594 16.85 1.51 -31.92
CA ARG A 594 17.46 2.55 -31.08
C ARG A 594 18.67 2.07 -30.28
N ASN A 595 18.74 0.78 -29.95
CA ASN A 595 19.87 0.20 -29.22
C ASN A 595 20.07 -1.28 -29.56
N PRO A 596 20.49 -1.61 -30.81
CA PRO A 596 20.74 -3.00 -31.21
C PRO A 596 21.93 -3.65 -30.45
N SER A 597 22.74 -2.83 -29.76
CA SER A 597 23.78 -3.26 -28.82
C SER A 597 23.28 -3.60 -27.40
N GLY A 598 22.05 -3.21 -27.04
CA GLY A 598 21.52 -3.30 -25.69
C GLY A 598 21.28 -4.72 -25.19
N ILE A 599 20.97 -4.85 -23.91
CA ILE A 599 20.79 -6.09 -23.15
C ILE A 599 19.42 -6.72 -23.46
N ILE A 600 19.41 -8.00 -23.81
CA ILE A 600 18.19 -8.81 -23.94
C ILE A 600 17.88 -9.47 -22.59
N ASN A 601 16.63 -9.36 -22.13
CA ASN A 601 16.21 -9.80 -20.81
C ASN A 601 15.48 -11.16 -20.89
N LEU A 602 16.24 -12.25 -20.74
CA LEU A 602 15.71 -13.61 -20.56
C LEU A 602 15.72 -14.03 -19.08
N GLY A 603 15.95 -13.10 -18.15
CA GLY A 603 15.96 -13.34 -16.70
C GLY A 603 14.61 -13.04 -16.06
N THR A 604 13.95 -11.96 -16.49
CA THR A 604 12.71 -11.46 -15.87
C THR A 604 11.50 -12.24 -16.40
N SER A 605 10.70 -12.79 -15.49
CA SER A 605 9.49 -13.54 -15.85
C SER A 605 8.38 -12.58 -16.29
N GLU A 606 8.33 -12.29 -17.58
CA GLU A 606 7.22 -11.62 -18.28
C GLU A 606 6.86 -12.40 -19.55
N ASN A 607 5.57 -12.45 -19.88
CA ASN A 607 5.08 -13.08 -21.11
C ASN A 607 4.69 -12.01 -22.12
N LYS A 608 5.56 -11.81 -23.12
CA LYS A 608 5.41 -10.79 -24.17
C LYS A 608 4.75 -11.34 -25.44
N LEU A 609 4.50 -12.65 -25.51
CA LEU A 609 4.13 -13.35 -26.75
C LEU A 609 2.78 -12.95 -27.33
N CYS A 610 1.87 -12.36 -26.55
CA CYS A 610 0.51 -12.02 -26.97
C CYS A 610 0.15 -10.53 -26.77
N PHE A 611 1.15 -9.64 -26.77
CA PHE A 611 0.92 -8.20 -26.60
C PHE A 611 0.13 -7.57 -27.77
N ASP A 612 0.14 -8.17 -28.95
CA ASP A 612 -0.75 -7.89 -30.08
C ASP A 612 -2.23 -8.08 -29.70
N LEU A 613 -2.58 -9.26 -29.17
CA LEU A 613 -3.94 -9.61 -28.76
C LEU A 613 -4.41 -8.74 -27.60
N LEU A 614 -3.54 -8.54 -26.61
CA LEU A 614 -3.84 -7.79 -25.40
C LEU A 614 -4.03 -6.29 -25.68
N SER A 615 -3.12 -5.67 -26.44
CA SER A 615 -3.24 -4.26 -26.82
C SER A 615 -4.49 -4.02 -27.67
N SER A 616 -4.82 -4.96 -28.57
CA SER A 616 -6.08 -4.94 -29.33
C SER A 616 -7.32 -5.04 -28.44
N ARG A 617 -7.36 -5.99 -27.49
CA ARG A 617 -8.51 -6.20 -26.60
C ARG A 617 -8.70 -5.07 -25.58
N LEU A 618 -7.62 -4.58 -24.99
CA LEU A 618 -7.62 -3.50 -23.99
C LEU A 618 -8.02 -2.14 -24.58
N SER A 619 -7.85 -1.95 -25.89
CA SER A 619 -8.19 -0.71 -26.62
C SER A 619 -9.63 -0.68 -27.16
N GLN A 620 -10.45 -1.70 -26.88
CA GLN A 620 -11.85 -1.73 -27.29
C GLN A 620 -12.70 -0.74 -26.46
N SER A 621 -13.79 -0.24 -27.05
CA SER A 621 -14.60 0.83 -26.46
C SER A 621 -15.35 0.44 -25.18
N ASP A 622 -15.57 -0.86 -24.96
CA ASP A 622 -16.10 -1.41 -23.70
C ASP A 622 -15.09 -1.28 -22.55
N MET A 623 -13.80 -1.41 -22.82
CA MET A 623 -12.72 -1.28 -21.82
C MET A 623 -12.50 0.16 -21.37
N LEU A 624 -12.67 1.11 -22.28
CA LEU A 624 -12.17 2.49 -22.14
C LEU A 624 -13.16 3.45 -21.45
N GLN A 625 -14.27 2.96 -20.90
CA GLN A 625 -15.27 3.81 -20.25
C GLN A 625 -14.71 4.47 -18.97
N VAL A 626 -14.81 5.81 -18.91
CA VAL A 626 -14.58 6.58 -17.68
C VAL A 626 -15.93 6.92 -17.05
N GLN A 627 -16.17 6.43 -15.85
CA GLN A 627 -17.34 6.79 -15.04
C GLN A 627 -16.92 7.61 -13.83
N PRO A 628 -17.68 8.64 -13.40
CA PRO A 628 -17.38 9.50 -12.26
C PRO A 628 -16.96 8.78 -10.96
N ALA A 629 -17.52 7.59 -10.70
CA ALA A 629 -17.22 6.80 -9.50
C ALA A 629 -15.81 6.17 -9.52
N LEU A 630 -15.21 5.97 -10.70
CA LEU A 630 -13.86 5.40 -10.86
C LEU A 630 -12.75 6.43 -10.59
N LEU A 631 -13.11 7.72 -10.53
CA LEU A 631 -12.19 8.82 -10.22
C LEU A 631 -12.07 9.10 -8.72
N GLN A 632 -12.89 8.46 -7.88
CA GLN A 632 -12.95 8.63 -6.42
C GLN A 632 -12.39 7.40 -5.69
N TYR A 633 -12.25 7.46 -4.36
CA TYR A 633 -11.82 6.29 -3.59
C TYR A 633 -12.86 5.13 -3.61
N PRO A 634 -12.44 3.89 -3.92
CA PRO A 634 -13.31 2.71 -3.92
C PRO A 634 -13.56 2.18 -2.49
N ASP A 635 -14.37 1.13 -2.39
CA ASP A 635 -14.26 0.17 -1.29
C ASP A 635 -12.79 -0.29 -1.17
N TRP A 636 -12.25 -0.34 0.05
CA TRP A 636 -10.87 -0.73 0.32
C TRP A 636 -10.58 -2.21 0.00
N ARG A 637 -11.59 -3.06 -0.18
CA ARG A 637 -11.41 -4.41 -0.76
C ARG A 637 -11.29 -4.40 -2.30
N GLY A 638 -11.59 -3.29 -2.96
CA GLY A 638 -11.79 -3.18 -4.41
C GLY A 638 -13.28 -3.01 -4.76
N HIS A 639 -13.58 -2.44 -5.92
CA HIS A 639 -14.96 -2.19 -6.37
C HIS A 639 -15.81 -3.48 -6.38
N PRO A 640 -17.08 -3.46 -5.92
CA PRO A 640 -17.95 -4.65 -5.89
C PRO A 640 -18.05 -5.38 -7.24
N PHE A 641 -18.32 -4.65 -8.33
CA PHE A 641 -18.42 -5.22 -9.68
C PHE A 641 -17.16 -6.01 -10.09
N LEU A 642 -15.97 -5.55 -9.69
CA LEU A 642 -14.72 -6.25 -9.98
C LEU A 642 -14.56 -7.49 -9.10
N ARG A 643 -14.89 -7.39 -7.82
CA ARG A 643 -14.84 -8.53 -6.90
C ARG A 643 -15.81 -9.64 -7.31
N GLU A 644 -16.94 -9.27 -7.92
CA GLU A 644 -17.91 -10.20 -8.52
C GLU A 644 -17.34 -10.89 -9.77
N GLU A 645 -16.79 -10.17 -10.75
CA GLU A 645 -16.19 -10.81 -11.93
C GLU A 645 -14.94 -11.63 -11.57
N VAL A 646 -14.10 -11.19 -10.63
CA VAL A 646 -13.00 -12.00 -10.09
C VAL A 646 -13.50 -13.31 -9.48
N ALA A 647 -14.59 -13.26 -8.69
CA ALA A 647 -15.13 -14.46 -8.07
C ALA A 647 -15.70 -15.44 -9.12
N LYS A 648 -16.40 -14.94 -10.15
CA LYS A 648 -16.90 -15.76 -11.28
C LYS A 648 -15.75 -16.38 -12.08
N PHE A 649 -14.78 -15.55 -12.47
CA PHE A 649 -13.58 -15.94 -13.21
C PHE A 649 -12.80 -17.05 -12.47
N LEU A 650 -12.47 -16.83 -11.19
CA LEU A 650 -11.78 -17.83 -10.39
C LEU A 650 -12.64 -19.10 -10.22
N SER A 651 -13.97 -18.98 -10.05
CA SER A 651 -14.84 -20.17 -9.93
C SER A 651 -14.76 -21.06 -11.17
N TYR A 652 -14.77 -20.43 -12.36
CA TYR A 652 -14.71 -21.10 -13.65
C TYR A 652 -13.33 -21.71 -13.92
N TYR A 653 -12.27 -20.88 -13.91
CA TYR A 653 -10.93 -21.31 -14.29
C TYR A 653 -10.23 -22.18 -13.25
N CYS A 654 -10.50 -21.97 -11.95
CA CYS A 654 -10.03 -22.88 -10.90
C CYS A 654 -10.89 -24.14 -10.77
N LYS A 655 -12.01 -24.24 -11.51
CA LYS A 655 -12.97 -25.37 -11.47
C LYS A 655 -13.48 -25.65 -10.04
N SER A 656 -13.84 -24.61 -9.30
CA SER A 656 -14.32 -24.73 -7.92
C SER A 656 -15.67 -25.46 -7.85
N LEU A 657 -15.83 -26.41 -6.92
CA LEU A 657 -17.07 -27.20 -6.82
C LEU A 657 -18.32 -26.39 -6.45
N ALA A 658 -18.14 -25.19 -5.86
CA ALA A 658 -19.22 -24.25 -5.56
C ALA A 658 -18.77 -22.82 -5.90
N PRO A 659 -19.68 -21.92 -6.35
CA PRO A 659 -19.32 -20.55 -6.70
C PRO A 659 -18.62 -19.80 -5.55
N LEU A 660 -17.43 -19.28 -5.86
CA LEU A 660 -16.65 -18.43 -4.97
C LEU A 660 -17.37 -17.09 -4.74
N LYS A 661 -17.13 -16.46 -3.58
CA LYS A 661 -17.88 -15.27 -3.17
C LYS A 661 -17.06 -13.99 -3.28
N ALA A 662 -17.64 -12.95 -3.89
CA ALA A 662 -17.02 -11.63 -4.08
C ALA A 662 -16.60 -10.93 -2.76
N GLU A 663 -17.29 -11.26 -1.67
CA GLU A 663 -17.03 -10.83 -0.29
C GLU A 663 -15.74 -11.42 0.34
N ASN A 664 -15.19 -12.48 -0.25
CA ASN A 664 -13.93 -13.14 0.15
C ASN A 664 -12.74 -12.67 -0.69
N VAL A 665 -12.97 -11.76 -1.66
CA VAL A 665 -11.96 -11.20 -2.56
C VAL A 665 -11.43 -9.88 -2.02
N VAL A 666 -10.10 -9.70 -2.03
CA VAL A 666 -9.41 -8.42 -1.80
C VAL A 666 -8.48 -8.11 -2.97
N VAL A 667 -8.52 -6.90 -3.51
CA VAL A 667 -7.77 -6.46 -4.70
C VAL A 667 -6.67 -5.47 -4.32
N LEU A 668 -5.40 -5.84 -4.56
CA LEU A 668 -4.22 -4.98 -4.41
C LEU A 668 -3.43 -4.87 -5.74
N ASN A 669 -2.42 -4.01 -5.77
CA ASN A 669 -1.62 -3.67 -6.96
C ASN A 669 -0.52 -4.68 -7.37
N GLY A 670 -0.68 -5.97 -7.07
CA GLY A 670 0.23 -7.06 -7.50
C GLY A 670 0.59 -8.01 -6.36
N CYS A 671 0.92 -9.27 -6.67
CA CYS A 671 1.23 -10.29 -5.65
C CYS A 671 2.33 -9.87 -4.65
N ALA A 672 3.23 -8.97 -5.04
CA ALA A 672 4.23 -8.34 -4.16
C ALA A 672 3.60 -7.65 -2.94
N SER A 673 2.56 -6.83 -3.12
CA SER A 673 1.86 -6.17 -2.00
C SER A 673 0.92 -7.09 -1.25
N LEU A 674 0.45 -8.19 -1.86
CA LEU A 674 -0.26 -9.26 -1.15
C LEU A 674 0.65 -10.07 -0.22
N PHE A 675 1.83 -10.52 -0.69
CA PHE A 675 2.83 -11.18 0.17
C PHE A 675 3.22 -10.28 1.35
N LEU A 676 3.46 -9.00 1.09
CA LEU A 676 3.73 -7.99 2.13
C LEU A 676 2.57 -7.87 3.13
N ALA A 677 1.34 -7.72 2.64
CA ALA A 677 0.18 -7.51 3.50
C ALA A 677 -0.08 -8.72 4.39
N LEU A 678 -0.02 -9.93 3.83
CA LEU A 678 -0.14 -11.19 4.56
C LEU A 678 0.99 -11.34 5.60
N ALA A 679 2.25 -11.06 5.24
CA ALA A 679 3.36 -11.03 6.21
C ALA A 679 3.10 -10.05 7.37
N THR A 680 2.60 -8.85 7.05
CA THR A 680 2.35 -7.78 8.03
C THR A 680 1.22 -8.11 9.00
N VAL A 681 0.15 -8.78 8.56
CA VAL A 681 -1.04 -9.05 9.39
C VAL A 681 -1.06 -10.43 10.04
N LEU A 682 -0.30 -11.39 9.51
CA LEU A 682 -0.23 -12.75 10.05
C LEU A 682 0.92 -12.93 11.04
N CYS A 683 2.05 -12.23 10.87
CA CYS A 683 3.28 -12.44 11.65
C CYS A 683 3.62 -11.26 12.57
N GLU A 684 4.38 -11.56 13.64
CA GLU A 684 5.19 -10.58 14.35
C GLU A 684 6.53 -10.32 13.63
N VAL A 685 7.28 -9.34 14.12
CA VAL A 685 8.66 -9.08 13.67
C VAL A 685 9.56 -10.26 14.08
N GLY A 686 10.34 -10.78 13.14
CA GLY A 686 11.29 -11.88 13.35
C GLY A 686 10.70 -13.30 13.23
N GLU A 687 9.37 -13.45 13.18
CA GLU A 687 8.73 -14.73 12.83
C GLU A 687 8.98 -15.09 11.35
N ALA A 688 8.73 -16.35 10.97
CA ALA A 688 9.10 -16.88 9.66
C ALA A 688 7.97 -17.56 8.87
N PHE A 689 8.08 -17.56 7.54
CA PHE A 689 7.33 -18.45 6.65
C PHE A 689 8.25 -19.53 6.06
N LEU A 690 7.82 -20.79 6.08
CA LEU A 690 8.46 -21.88 5.33
C LEU A 690 8.27 -21.66 3.81
N VAL A 691 9.30 -21.93 3.02
CA VAL A 691 9.24 -21.90 1.56
C VAL A 691 10.14 -22.98 0.93
N PRO A 692 9.65 -23.77 -0.04
CA PRO A 692 10.47 -24.74 -0.78
C PRO A 692 11.47 -24.05 -1.71
N THR A 693 12.75 -24.43 -1.65
CA THR A 693 13.77 -23.88 -2.57
C THR A 693 14.05 -24.84 -3.73
N PRO A 694 14.23 -24.36 -4.98
CA PRO A 694 14.24 -22.95 -5.40
C PRO A 694 12.84 -22.34 -5.52
N TYR A 695 12.71 -21.05 -5.15
CA TYR A 695 11.46 -20.28 -5.20
C TYR A 695 11.69 -18.90 -5.84
N TYR A 696 10.62 -18.16 -6.11
CA TYR A 696 10.69 -16.78 -6.59
C TYR A 696 11.32 -15.83 -5.53
N GLY A 697 12.65 -15.61 -5.64
CA GLY A 697 13.47 -14.94 -4.62
C GLY A 697 12.99 -13.59 -4.12
N ALA A 698 12.33 -12.79 -4.96
CA ALA A 698 11.79 -11.48 -4.57
C ALA A 698 10.74 -11.55 -3.45
N ILE A 699 10.13 -12.72 -3.18
CA ILE A 699 9.29 -12.95 -1.99
C ILE A 699 10.06 -12.57 -0.71
N THR A 700 11.38 -12.76 -0.65
CA THR A 700 12.23 -12.29 0.46
C THR A 700 12.07 -10.79 0.69
N GLN A 701 12.19 -10.00 -0.38
CA GLN A 701 12.03 -8.54 -0.30
C GLN A 701 10.58 -8.18 0.07
N HIS A 702 9.59 -8.87 -0.51
CA HIS A 702 8.18 -8.61 -0.24
C HIS A 702 7.79 -8.84 1.23
N VAL A 703 8.28 -9.90 1.88
CA VAL A 703 7.95 -10.17 3.30
C VAL A 703 8.87 -9.43 4.28
N TYR A 704 10.10 -9.11 3.87
CA TYR A 704 11.06 -8.40 4.72
C TYR A 704 10.79 -6.89 4.79
N LEU A 705 10.57 -6.20 3.66
CA LEU A 705 10.72 -4.73 3.58
C LEU A 705 9.91 -3.94 4.63
N TYR A 706 8.62 -4.23 4.84
CA TYR A 706 7.88 -3.72 6.00
C TYR A 706 7.38 -4.81 6.96
N GLY A 707 7.39 -6.08 6.56
CA GLY A 707 7.01 -7.17 7.46
C GLY A 707 8.09 -7.45 8.50
N ASN A 708 9.37 -7.33 8.14
CA ASN A 708 10.51 -7.90 8.86
C ASN A 708 10.26 -9.35 9.29
N VAL A 709 9.73 -10.13 8.33
CA VAL A 709 9.44 -11.57 8.43
C VAL A 709 10.56 -12.32 7.69
N ARG A 710 11.03 -13.43 8.26
CA ARG A 710 12.07 -14.28 7.66
C ARG A 710 11.47 -15.32 6.71
N LEU A 711 12.27 -15.80 5.75
CA LEU A 711 11.97 -17.02 5.02
C LEU A 711 12.79 -18.18 5.59
N ALA A 712 12.09 -19.27 5.90
CA ALA A 712 12.64 -20.53 6.38
C ALA A 712 12.74 -21.51 5.20
N TYR A 713 13.96 -21.86 4.81
CA TYR A 713 14.20 -22.61 3.58
C TYR A 713 14.02 -24.11 3.75
N VAL A 714 13.01 -24.66 3.06
CA VAL A 714 12.81 -26.10 2.90
C VAL A 714 13.66 -26.54 1.72
N TYR A 715 14.89 -26.95 1.98
CA TYR A 715 15.85 -27.27 0.93
C TYR A 715 15.48 -28.52 0.14
N LEU A 716 15.41 -28.36 -1.19
CA LEU A 716 15.16 -29.43 -2.15
C LEU A 716 16.38 -29.59 -3.06
N ASP A 717 16.67 -30.84 -3.41
CA ASP A 717 17.91 -31.27 -4.07
C ASP A 717 17.62 -31.66 -5.52
N SER A 718 18.58 -31.48 -6.44
CA SER A 718 18.41 -31.90 -7.84
C SER A 718 18.53 -33.41 -8.05
N ALA A 719 19.13 -34.12 -7.09
CA ALA A 719 19.38 -35.55 -7.17
C ALA A 719 18.10 -36.37 -7.04
N VAL A 720 17.93 -37.35 -7.94
CA VAL A 720 16.89 -38.39 -7.89
C VAL A 720 17.42 -39.54 -7.03
N THR A 721 16.80 -39.77 -5.87
CA THR A 721 17.28 -40.74 -4.85
C THR A 721 16.54 -42.08 -4.88
N GLY A 722 15.45 -42.18 -5.65
CA GLY A 722 14.67 -43.39 -5.87
C GLY A 722 13.84 -43.33 -7.15
N PRO A 723 13.31 -44.46 -7.65
CA PRO A 723 12.62 -44.53 -8.95
C PRO A 723 11.39 -43.62 -9.05
N ASP A 724 10.67 -43.43 -7.93
CA ASP A 724 9.46 -42.60 -7.85
C ASP A 724 9.74 -41.14 -7.45
N THR A 725 11.02 -40.73 -7.42
CA THR A 725 11.43 -39.36 -7.02
C THR A 725 11.73 -38.47 -8.21
N ARG A 726 11.53 -37.14 -8.06
CA ARG A 726 11.87 -36.14 -9.09
C ARG A 726 12.82 -35.06 -8.57
N PRO A 727 13.63 -34.41 -9.44
CA PRO A 727 14.46 -33.27 -9.04
C PRO A 727 13.64 -32.18 -8.36
N PHE A 728 14.15 -31.65 -7.25
CA PHE A 728 13.50 -30.63 -6.43
C PHE A 728 12.09 -31.03 -5.93
N GLN A 729 11.89 -32.29 -5.56
CA GLN A 729 10.64 -32.75 -4.95
C GLN A 729 10.52 -32.31 -3.48
N LEU A 730 9.40 -31.64 -3.18
CA LEU A 730 8.94 -31.35 -1.82
C LEU A 730 8.26 -32.60 -1.23
N THR A 731 8.51 -32.88 0.05
CA THR A 731 7.84 -33.94 0.82
C THR A 731 7.43 -33.40 2.18
N VAL A 732 6.44 -34.04 2.82
CA VAL A 732 6.05 -33.72 4.21
C VAL A 732 7.23 -33.91 5.16
N GLU A 733 8.06 -34.93 4.97
CA GLU A 733 9.29 -35.13 5.77
C GLU A 733 10.23 -33.92 5.73
N LYS A 734 10.48 -33.35 4.54
CA LYS A 734 11.30 -32.14 4.40
C LYS A 734 10.65 -30.92 5.06
N LEU A 735 9.32 -30.81 5.04
CA LEU A 735 8.57 -29.77 5.75
C LEU A 735 8.69 -29.91 7.28
N GLU A 736 8.55 -31.13 7.82
CA GLU A 736 8.70 -31.44 9.26
C GLU A 736 10.13 -31.14 9.74
N LEU A 737 11.16 -31.59 9.00
CA LEU A 737 12.57 -31.33 9.34
C LEU A 737 12.92 -29.83 9.30
N ALA A 738 12.44 -29.10 8.29
CA ALA A 738 12.69 -27.66 8.18
C ALA A 738 11.97 -26.85 9.28
N LEU A 739 10.75 -27.25 9.65
CA LEU A 739 10.03 -26.67 10.80
C LEU A 739 10.81 -26.89 12.10
N GLN A 740 11.17 -28.15 12.40
CA GLN A 740 11.89 -28.51 13.62
C GLN A 740 13.24 -27.80 13.74
N GLY A 741 14.00 -27.69 12.65
CA GLY A 741 15.27 -26.97 12.64
C GLY A 741 15.10 -25.49 12.99
N VAL A 742 14.16 -24.81 12.37
CA VAL A 742 13.90 -23.37 12.57
C VAL A 742 13.31 -23.08 13.95
N GLU A 743 12.43 -23.92 14.47
CA GLU A 743 11.94 -23.80 15.84
C GLU A 743 13.03 -24.10 16.89
N SER A 744 14.03 -24.94 16.57
CA SER A 744 15.19 -25.17 17.44
C SER A 744 16.14 -23.96 17.54
N GLU A 745 16.14 -23.07 16.53
CA GLU A 745 16.79 -21.76 16.59
C GLU A 745 15.99 -20.74 17.45
N GLY A 746 14.82 -21.13 18.00
CA GLY A 746 13.89 -20.23 18.69
C GLY A 746 13.05 -19.37 17.74
N VAL A 747 13.07 -19.64 16.44
CA VAL A 747 12.36 -18.87 15.41
C VAL A 747 10.99 -19.49 15.17
N LYS A 748 9.93 -18.77 15.54
CA LYS A 748 8.56 -19.27 15.38
C LYS A 748 8.09 -19.16 13.93
N VAL A 749 7.71 -20.31 13.36
CA VAL A 749 7.10 -20.39 12.04
C VAL A 749 5.61 -20.07 12.12
N LYS A 750 5.11 -19.36 11.12
CA LYS A 750 3.72 -18.86 11.06
C LYS A 750 2.92 -19.36 9.86
N GLY A 751 3.60 -19.86 8.84
CA GLY A 751 2.95 -20.34 7.63
C GLY A 751 3.91 -21.02 6.65
N LEU A 752 3.34 -21.54 5.58
CA LEU A 752 3.99 -22.17 4.44
C LEU A 752 3.57 -21.41 3.17
N ILE A 753 4.55 -21.02 2.35
CA ILE A 753 4.34 -20.45 1.02
C ILE A 753 4.49 -21.56 -0.02
N LEU A 754 3.48 -21.73 -0.87
CA LEU A 754 3.49 -22.62 -2.03
C LEU A 754 3.28 -21.78 -3.30
N ILE A 755 3.95 -22.15 -4.39
CA ILE A 755 3.78 -21.54 -5.72
C ILE A 755 3.41 -22.68 -6.67
N ASN A 756 2.25 -22.59 -7.33
CA ASN A 756 1.68 -23.69 -8.11
C ASN A 756 0.92 -23.16 -9.35
N PRO A 757 1.41 -23.32 -10.59
CA PRO A 757 2.70 -23.90 -11.00
C PRO A 757 3.94 -23.24 -10.41
N GLN A 758 5.02 -24.02 -10.25
CA GLN A 758 6.24 -23.64 -9.54
C GLN A 758 7.16 -22.70 -10.35
N ASN A 759 7.64 -21.64 -9.71
CA ASN A 759 8.65 -20.71 -10.23
C ASN A 759 9.91 -20.81 -9.36
N PRO A 760 11.05 -21.32 -9.87
CA PRO A 760 11.46 -21.35 -11.28
C PRO A 760 11.34 -22.71 -12.00
N LEU A 761 10.78 -23.74 -11.36
CA LEU A 761 10.92 -25.13 -11.82
C LEU A 761 10.01 -25.53 -13.01
N GLY A 762 8.90 -24.82 -13.24
CA GLY A 762 7.93 -25.12 -14.32
C GLY A 762 7.13 -26.40 -14.11
N ASN A 763 7.17 -26.95 -12.89
CA ASN A 763 6.44 -28.14 -12.46
C ASN A 763 5.13 -27.76 -11.75
N ILE A 764 4.24 -28.74 -11.58
CA ILE A 764 2.98 -28.63 -10.83
C ILE A 764 3.03 -29.60 -9.64
N TYR A 765 2.33 -29.26 -8.55
CA TYR A 765 2.06 -30.21 -7.46
C TYR A 765 0.79 -31.01 -7.76
N SER A 766 0.84 -32.32 -7.56
CA SER A 766 -0.33 -33.17 -7.71
C SER A 766 -1.41 -32.89 -6.63
N PRO A 767 -2.70 -33.23 -6.87
CA PRO A 767 -3.75 -33.07 -5.87
C PRO A 767 -3.50 -33.84 -4.57
N GLY A 768 -2.72 -34.94 -4.61
CA GLY A 768 -2.29 -35.67 -3.42
C GLY A 768 -1.25 -34.88 -2.61
N GLU A 769 -0.16 -34.45 -3.27
CA GLU A 769 0.89 -33.63 -2.64
C GLU A 769 0.32 -32.35 -2.01
N MET A 770 -0.59 -31.65 -2.71
CA MET A 770 -1.25 -30.46 -2.16
C MET A 770 -2.08 -30.79 -0.91
N GLN A 771 -2.84 -31.90 -0.90
CA GLN A 771 -3.55 -32.35 0.31
C GLN A 771 -2.60 -32.69 1.46
N ASP A 772 -1.47 -33.34 1.19
CA ASP A 772 -0.45 -33.68 2.20
C ASP A 772 0.21 -32.43 2.82
N PHE A 773 0.55 -31.43 2.01
CA PHE A 773 1.13 -30.17 2.49
C PHE A 773 0.12 -29.32 3.28
N LEU A 774 -1.15 -29.30 2.86
CA LEU A 774 -2.24 -28.67 3.61
C LEU A 774 -2.54 -29.42 4.92
N GLY A 775 -2.43 -30.76 4.91
CA GLY A 775 -2.51 -31.61 6.09
C GLY A 775 -1.38 -31.34 7.09
N PHE A 776 -0.14 -31.20 6.60
CA PHE A 776 1.01 -30.76 7.38
C PHE A 776 0.75 -29.39 8.03
N ALA A 777 0.38 -28.38 7.24
CA ALA A 777 0.15 -27.04 7.75
C ALA A 777 -0.96 -27.02 8.81
N LYS A 778 -2.04 -27.78 8.60
CA LYS A 778 -3.13 -27.94 9.57
C LYS A 778 -2.67 -28.54 10.90
N ARG A 779 -1.85 -29.61 10.90
CA ARG A 779 -1.31 -30.21 12.14
C ARG A 779 -0.60 -29.17 13.00
N HIS A 780 0.21 -28.34 12.35
CA HIS A 780 1.05 -27.32 12.99
C HIS A 780 0.38 -25.94 13.11
N LYS A 781 -0.93 -25.83 12.77
CA LYS A 781 -1.73 -24.59 12.81
C LYS A 781 -1.13 -23.44 11.99
N LEU A 782 -0.35 -23.78 10.98
CA LEU A 782 0.33 -22.85 10.07
C LEU A 782 -0.67 -22.25 9.07
N HIS A 783 -0.40 -21.01 8.66
CA HIS A 783 -1.03 -20.44 7.47
C HIS A 783 -0.51 -21.11 6.20
N VAL A 784 -1.31 -21.10 5.14
CA VAL A 784 -0.88 -21.51 3.81
C VAL A 784 -1.19 -20.40 2.83
N ILE A 785 -0.15 -19.89 2.17
CA ILE A 785 -0.25 -18.88 1.12
C ILE A 785 0.08 -19.60 -0.19
N VAL A 786 -0.92 -19.74 -1.07
CA VAL A 786 -0.74 -20.39 -2.38
C VAL A 786 -0.78 -19.34 -3.48
N ASP A 787 0.34 -19.15 -4.17
CA ASP A 787 0.46 -18.26 -5.33
C ASP A 787 0.22 -19.08 -6.60
N GLU A 788 -1.00 -18.95 -7.15
CA GLU A 788 -1.45 -19.66 -8.36
C GLU A 788 -1.43 -18.75 -9.60
N VAL A 789 -0.57 -17.73 -9.61
CA VAL A 789 -0.44 -16.71 -10.67
C VAL A 789 -0.11 -17.25 -12.07
N TYR A 790 0.26 -18.53 -12.19
CA TYR A 790 0.53 -19.23 -13.46
C TYR A 790 -0.57 -20.25 -13.85
N MET A 791 -1.75 -20.22 -13.22
CA MET A 791 -2.79 -21.25 -13.38
C MET A 791 -3.33 -21.41 -14.81
N LEU A 792 -3.31 -20.34 -15.63
CA LEU A 792 -3.64 -20.38 -17.06
C LEU A 792 -2.41 -20.44 -17.96
N SER A 793 -1.20 -20.42 -17.39
CA SER A 793 0.08 -20.52 -18.10
C SER A 793 0.54 -21.99 -18.26
N VAL A 794 -0.39 -22.95 -18.33
CA VAL A 794 -0.11 -24.39 -18.44
C VAL A 794 -0.41 -24.85 -19.88
N PHE A 795 0.64 -24.93 -20.70
CA PHE A 795 0.55 -25.21 -22.16
C PHE A 795 0.83 -26.68 -22.52
N GLU A 796 1.08 -27.52 -21.51
CA GLU A 796 1.23 -28.96 -21.65
C GLU A 796 0.10 -29.68 -20.90
N GLU A 797 -0.97 -30.00 -21.64
CA GLU A 797 -2.21 -30.59 -21.12
C GLU A 797 -1.98 -31.86 -20.29
N SER A 798 -0.96 -32.66 -20.66
CA SER A 798 -0.62 -33.92 -19.97
C SER A 798 -0.18 -33.74 -18.52
N LEU A 799 0.11 -32.52 -18.07
CA LEU A 799 0.45 -32.22 -16.66
C LEU A 799 -0.77 -32.10 -15.73
N GLY A 800 -1.99 -31.97 -16.27
CA GLY A 800 -3.23 -32.04 -15.49
C GLY A 800 -3.30 -31.06 -14.30
N TYR A 801 -3.13 -29.75 -14.55
CA TYR A 801 -3.20 -28.73 -13.48
C TYR A 801 -4.53 -28.74 -12.73
N HIS A 802 -4.44 -28.65 -11.40
CA HIS A 802 -5.56 -28.44 -10.48
C HIS A 802 -5.21 -27.28 -9.54
N SER A 803 -6.13 -26.33 -9.42
CA SER A 803 -6.07 -25.27 -8.39
C SER A 803 -6.43 -25.84 -7.02
N ILE A 804 -5.84 -25.30 -5.97
CA ILE A 804 -6.29 -25.58 -4.59
C ILE A 804 -7.79 -25.29 -4.38
N LEU A 805 -8.37 -24.34 -5.13
CA LEU A 805 -9.80 -23.99 -5.08
C LEU A 805 -10.71 -25.04 -5.76
N SER A 806 -10.15 -26.04 -6.44
CA SER A 806 -10.87 -27.19 -7.00
C SER A 806 -11.03 -28.35 -6.02
N LEU A 807 -10.41 -28.29 -4.83
CA LEU A 807 -10.52 -29.34 -3.81
C LEU A 807 -11.90 -29.34 -3.16
N GLU A 808 -12.48 -30.53 -2.94
CA GLU A 808 -13.80 -30.69 -2.30
C GLU A 808 -13.85 -30.05 -0.90
N ARG A 809 -12.73 -30.10 -0.16
CA ARG A 809 -12.62 -29.48 1.16
C ARG A 809 -11.17 -29.09 1.46
N LEU A 810 -10.94 -27.78 1.64
CA LEU A 810 -9.68 -27.30 2.22
C LEU A 810 -9.53 -27.83 3.66
N PRO A 811 -8.37 -28.39 4.06
CA PRO A 811 -8.20 -28.91 5.43
C PRO A 811 -8.41 -27.85 6.53
N ASP A 812 -7.96 -26.61 6.31
CA ASP A 812 -8.27 -25.45 7.14
C ASP A 812 -8.55 -24.21 6.24
N PRO A 813 -9.82 -23.92 5.90
CA PRO A 813 -10.17 -22.76 5.07
C PRO A 813 -9.86 -21.41 5.73
N GLN A 814 -9.75 -21.36 7.06
CA GLN A 814 -9.54 -20.13 7.82
C GLN A 814 -8.05 -19.76 7.93
N ARG A 815 -7.14 -20.69 7.60
CA ARG A 815 -5.69 -20.45 7.47
C ARG A 815 -5.17 -20.59 6.04
N THR A 816 -6.03 -20.92 5.07
CA THR A 816 -5.67 -21.00 3.64
C THR A 816 -5.99 -19.69 2.92
N HIS A 817 -5.04 -19.20 2.13
CA HIS A 817 -5.08 -17.93 1.42
C HIS A 817 -4.56 -18.14 -0.01
N VAL A 818 -5.36 -17.81 -1.02
CA VAL A 818 -5.03 -18.06 -2.44
C VAL A 818 -4.81 -16.73 -3.14
N MET A 819 -3.71 -16.61 -3.88
CA MET A 819 -3.28 -15.41 -4.59
C MET A 819 -3.26 -15.66 -6.10
N TRP A 820 -3.76 -14.68 -6.86
CA TRP A 820 -3.72 -14.70 -8.33
C TRP A 820 -3.47 -13.29 -8.90
N SER A 821 -3.00 -13.22 -10.16
CA SER A 821 -2.74 -11.96 -10.86
C SER A 821 -2.68 -12.14 -12.37
N THR A 822 -3.16 -11.13 -13.11
CA THR A 822 -2.98 -11.03 -14.57
C THR A 822 -1.52 -10.84 -15.03
N SER A 823 -0.58 -10.68 -14.08
CA SER A 823 0.85 -10.37 -14.35
C SER A 823 1.63 -11.46 -15.08
N LYS A 824 1.08 -12.68 -15.23
CA LYS A 824 1.75 -13.84 -15.85
C LYS A 824 0.80 -14.54 -16.82
N ASP A 825 -0.35 -15.00 -16.33
CA ASP A 825 -1.39 -15.64 -17.13
C ASP A 825 -1.90 -14.79 -18.31
N PHE A 826 -1.91 -13.46 -18.17
CA PHE A 826 -2.21 -12.52 -19.26
C PHE A 826 -0.98 -11.70 -19.69
N GLY A 827 0.22 -11.98 -19.19
CA GLY A 827 1.44 -11.21 -19.47
C GLY A 827 1.47 -9.75 -18.95
N MET A 828 0.39 -9.24 -18.36
CA MET A 828 0.18 -7.82 -18.04
C MET A 828 0.87 -7.36 -16.73
N SER A 829 2.15 -7.66 -16.57
CA SER A 829 2.98 -7.32 -15.39
C SER A 829 2.92 -5.84 -15.00
N GLY A 830 3.01 -4.96 -16.01
CA GLY A 830 2.95 -3.50 -15.92
C GLY A 830 1.59 -2.93 -15.51
N LEU A 831 0.52 -3.72 -15.58
CA LEU A 831 -0.78 -3.26 -15.10
C LEU A 831 -0.91 -3.29 -13.57
N ARG A 832 -0.03 -3.98 -12.82
CA ARG A 832 -0.02 -3.92 -11.34
C ARG A 832 -1.40 -4.24 -10.73
N PHE A 833 -1.88 -5.46 -10.96
CA PHE A 833 -3.18 -5.96 -10.47
C PHE A 833 -3.02 -7.35 -9.83
N SER A 834 -3.68 -7.63 -8.71
CA SER A 834 -3.73 -8.97 -8.08
C SER A 834 -4.92 -9.13 -7.16
N THR A 835 -5.32 -10.38 -6.93
CA THR A 835 -6.43 -10.77 -6.07
C THR A 835 -5.95 -11.72 -4.97
N LEU A 836 -6.49 -11.54 -3.78
CA LEU A 836 -6.45 -12.51 -2.68
C LEU A 836 -7.86 -13.05 -2.49
N TYR A 837 -8.01 -14.37 -2.53
CA TYR A 837 -9.20 -15.07 -2.06
C TYR A 837 -8.92 -15.70 -0.68
N THR A 838 -9.77 -15.41 0.30
CA THR A 838 -9.76 -16.13 1.58
C THR A 838 -11.12 -16.09 2.27
N GLU A 839 -11.50 -17.20 2.90
CA GLU A 839 -12.71 -17.30 3.71
C GLU A 839 -12.57 -16.66 5.10
N ASN A 840 -11.35 -16.24 5.46
CA ASN A 840 -11.08 -15.59 6.73
C ASN A 840 -11.38 -14.08 6.67
N ARG A 841 -12.41 -13.64 7.41
CA ARG A 841 -12.86 -12.24 7.41
C ARG A 841 -11.92 -11.30 8.13
N ASP A 842 -11.23 -11.76 9.16
CA ASP A 842 -10.25 -10.98 9.90
C ASP A 842 -9.06 -10.65 9.01
N VAL A 843 -8.52 -11.66 8.30
CA VAL A 843 -7.43 -11.50 7.34
C VAL A 843 -7.87 -10.66 6.15
N ALA A 844 -9.03 -10.92 5.54
CA ALA A 844 -9.54 -10.10 4.45
C ALA A 844 -9.74 -8.62 4.85
N THR A 845 -10.07 -8.34 6.11
CA THR A 845 -10.27 -6.98 6.63
C THR A 845 -8.95 -6.31 7.01
N ALA A 846 -8.03 -7.02 7.65
CA ALA A 846 -6.69 -6.53 7.96
C ALA A 846 -5.84 -6.28 6.70
N VAL A 847 -6.00 -7.08 5.63
CA VAL A 847 -5.37 -6.79 4.32
C VAL A 847 -6.03 -5.58 3.64
N ALA A 848 -7.36 -5.47 3.67
CA ALA A 848 -8.07 -4.31 3.11
C ALA A 848 -7.70 -2.99 3.81
N ALA A 849 -7.40 -3.02 5.11
CA ALA A 849 -6.88 -1.87 5.87
C ALA A 849 -5.58 -1.27 5.30
N LEU A 850 -4.82 -2.05 4.52
CA LEU A 850 -3.57 -1.64 3.89
C LEU A 850 -3.76 -1.12 2.45
N CYS A 851 -4.98 -1.17 1.90
CA CYS A 851 -5.33 -0.63 0.58
C CYS A 851 -5.04 0.88 0.40
N PRO A 852 -5.07 1.76 1.42
CA PRO A 852 -4.56 3.13 1.29
C PRO A 852 -3.10 3.23 0.81
N TYR A 853 -2.31 2.16 0.93
CA TYR A 853 -0.94 2.01 0.45
C TYR A 853 -0.80 1.11 -0.78
N HIS A 854 -1.80 0.28 -1.11
CA HIS A 854 -1.69 -0.80 -2.11
C HIS A 854 -2.83 -0.87 -3.13
N GLY A 855 -3.76 0.09 -3.10
CA GLY A 855 -4.96 0.09 -3.92
C GLY A 855 -4.71 0.30 -5.42
N VAL A 856 -5.59 -0.29 -6.23
CA VAL A 856 -5.55 -0.27 -7.71
C VAL A 856 -6.36 0.91 -8.28
N SER A 857 -5.88 1.51 -9.37
CA SER A 857 -6.59 2.55 -10.13
C SER A 857 -8.01 2.13 -10.52
N GLY A 858 -9.02 2.96 -10.26
CA GLY A 858 -10.43 2.66 -10.53
C GLY A 858 -10.72 2.37 -12.01
N LEU A 859 -10.05 3.08 -12.93
CA LEU A 859 -10.13 2.79 -14.36
C LEU A 859 -9.61 1.40 -14.71
N LEU A 860 -8.50 0.99 -14.09
CA LEU A 860 -7.96 -0.36 -14.29
C LEU A 860 -8.86 -1.42 -13.66
N GLN A 861 -9.43 -1.16 -12.48
CA GLN A 861 -10.40 -2.07 -11.87
C GLN A 861 -11.61 -2.30 -12.80
N TYR A 862 -12.06 -1.27 -13.51
CA TYR A 862 -13.08 -1.40 -14.56
C TYR A 862 -12.59 -2.20 -15.78
N GLN A 863 -11.40 -1.92 -16.32
CA GLN A 863 -10.82 -2.68 -17.44
C GLN A 863 -10.66 -4.17 -17.10
N MET A 864 -10.17 -4.51 -15.91
CA MET A 864 -10.06 -5.91 -15.49
C MET A 864 -11.44 -6.56 -15.31
N ALA A 865 -12.46 -5.83 -14.83
CA ALA A 865 -13.82 -6.35 -14.73
C ALA A 865 -14.52 -6.52 -16.09
N GLN A 866 -14.06 -5.88 -17.17
CA GLN A 866 -14.50 -6.22 -18.53
C GLN A 866 -13.75 -7.48 -19.02
N LEU A 867 -12.41 -7.49 -18.93
CA LEU A 867 -11.58 -8.61 -19.40
C LEU A 867 -11.97 -9.94 -18.75
N LEU A 868 -12.07 -9.99 -17.42
CA LEU A 868 -12.35 -11.23 -16.68
C LEU A 868 -13.76 -11.78 -16.88
N ARG A 869 -14.67 -10.99 -17.49
CA ARG A 869 -16.03 -11.42 -17.87
C ARG A 869 -16.10 -11.93 -19.31
N ASP A 870 -15.10 -11.63 -20.13
CA ASP A 870 -15.05 -12.00 -21.55
C ASP A 870 -14.50 -13.42 -21.75
N HIS A 871 -15.14 -14.40 -21.12
CA HIS A 871 -14.75 -15.81 -21.19
C HIS A 871 -14.70 -16.30 -22.65
N ASP A 872 -15.59 -15.83 -23.52
CA ASP A 872 -15.60 -16.20 -24.95
C ASP A 872 -14.35 -15.72 -25.69
N TRP A 873 -13.83 -14.51 -25.42
CA TRP A 873 -12.54 -14.10 -25.97
C TRP A 873 -11.37 -14.84 -25.32
N ILE A 874 -11.42 -15.06 -24.01
CA ILE A 874 -10.34 -15.75 -23.27
C ILE A 874 -10.18 -17.19 -23.78
N ASP A 875 -11.27 -17.97 -23.83
CA ASP A 875 -11.24 -19.41 -24.14
C ASP A 875 -11.06 -19.69 -25.64
N ARG A 876 -11.61 -18.84 -26.52
CA ARG A 876 -11.62 -19.07 -27.98
C ARG A 876 -10.52 -18.35 -28.74
N VAL A 877 -9.89 -17.33 -28.14
CA VAL A 877 -8.85 -16.51 -28.80
C VAL A 877 -7.57 -16.46 -27.98
N TYR A 878 -7.63 -16.02 -26.72
CA TYR A 878 -6.41 -15.71 -25.96
C TYR A 878 -5.66 -16.96 -25.50
N LEU A 879 -6.31 -17.88 -24.77
CA LEU A 879 -5.63 -19.05 -24.21
C LEU A 879 -5.08 -20.00 -25.27
N PRO A 880 -5.81 -20.36 -26.36
CA PRO A 880 -5.28 -21.25 -27.39
C PRO A 880 -4.02 -20.69 -28.07
N GLU A 881 -4.03 -19.40 -28.42
CA GLU A 881 -2.90 -18.74 -29.09
C GLU A 881 -1.72 -18.52 -28.13
N ASN A 882 -2.00 -18.15 -26.87
CA ASN A 882 -0.98 -18.05 -25.82
C ASN A 882 -0.28 -19.40 -25.58
N HIS A 883 -1.05 -20.49 -25.47
CA HIS A 883 -0.50 -21.83 -25.30
C HIS A 883 0.29 -22.28 -26.52
N ALA A 884 -0.20 -22.03 -27.74
CA ALA A 884 0.51 -22.34 -28.98
C ALA A 884 1.86 -21.59 -29.09
N ARG A 885 1.86 -20.27 -28.84
CA ARG A 885 3.09 -19.45 -28.86
C ARG A 885 4.07 -19.86 -27.76
N LEU A 886 3.58 -20.14 -26.54
CA LEU A 886 4.40 -20.65 -25.43
C LEU A 886 5.05 -22.00 -25.78
N LYS A 887 4.27 -22.94 -26.33
CA LYS A 887 4.76 -24.27 -26.71
C LYS A 887 5.81 -24.20 -27.82
N ALA A 888 5.62 -23.32 -28.81
CA ALA A 888 6.60 -23.07 -29.87
C ALA A 888 7.92 -22.45 -29.34
N ALA A 889 7.83 -21.46 -28.45
CA ALA A 889 9.01 -20.83 -27.85
C ALA A 889 9.76 -21.78 -26.89
N HIS A 890 9.03 -22.57 -26.10
CA HIS A 890 9.58 -23.64 -25.26
C HIS A 890 10.34 -24.69 -26.07
N ALA A 891 9.76 -25.14 -27.20
CA ALA A 891 10.39 -26.10 -28.10
C ALA A 891 11.70 -25.55 -28.69
N TYR A 892 11.69 -24.30 -29.19
CA TYR A 892 12.89 -23.67 -29.75
C TYR A 892 14.04 -23.58 -28.74
N VAL A 893 13.80 -23.04 -27.53
CA VAL A 893 14.85 -22.93 -26.51
C VAL A 893 15.29 -24.31 -26.01
N SER A 894 14.35 -25.26 -25.89
CA SER A 894 14.65 -26.65 -25.56
C SER A 894 15.59 -27.32 -26.58
N GLU A 895 15.46 -26.99 -27.86
CA GLU A 895 16.30 -27.53 -28.94
C GLU A 895 17.68 -26.87 -28.98
N GLU A 896 17.77 -25.54 -28.81
CA GLU A 896 19.06 -24.84 -28.64
C GLU A 896 19.85 -25.37 -27.43
N LEU A 897 19.21 -25.57 -26.29
CA LEU A 897 19.86 -26.11 -25.09
C LEU A 897 20.34 -27.56 -25.30
N ARG A 898 19.57 -28.41 -26.00
CA ARG A 898 20.00 -29.76 -26.41
C ARG A 898 21.21 -29.69 -27.36
N ALA A 899 21.21 -28.78 -28.33
CA ALA A 899 22.31 -28.58 -29.27
C ALA A 899 23.60 -28.07 -28.59
N LEU A 900 23.48 -27.39 -27.44
CA LEU A 900 24.60 -27.00 -26.57
C LEU A 900 25.01 -28.10 -25.56
N GLY A 901 24.32 -29.25 -25.58
CA GLY A 901 24.50 -30.33 -24.60
C GLY A 901 24.26 -29.87 -23.15
N VAL A 902 23.34 -28.92 -22.94
CA VAL A 902 23.02 -28.32 -21.64
C VAL A 902 21.77 -29.01 -21.06
N PRO A 903 21.82 -29.63 -19.87
CA PRO A 903 20.65 -30.20 -19.23
C PRO A 903 19.68 -29.11 -18.72
N PHE A 904 18.39 -29.42 -18.68
CA PHE A 904 17.36 -28.53 -18.12
C PHE A 904 16.11 -29.34 -17.72
N LEU A 905 15.32 -28.79 -16.79
CA LEU A 905 13.99 -29.33 -16.45
C LEU A 905 12.98 -28.93 -17.53
N ARG A 906 12.22 -29.90 -18.05
CA ARG A 906 11.33 -29.73 -19.22
C ARG A 906 10.02 -28.95 -18.96
N GLY A 907 9.84 -28.36 -17.77
CA GLY A 907 8.56 -27.88 -17.23
C GLY A 907 7.57 -27.29 -18.27
N GLY A 908 6.35 -27.83 -18.28
CA GLY A 908 5.27 -27.48 -19.22
C GLY A 908 4.28 -26.44 -18.71
N ALA A 909 4.67 -25.70 -17.66
CA ALA A 909 3.86 -24.68 -17.01
C ALA A 909 4.71 -23.44 -16.66
N GLY A 910 4.10 -22.27 -16.68
CA GLY A 910 4.82 -21.00 -16.67
C GLY A 910 5.45 -20.73 -18.04
N PHE A 911 6.60 -20.06 -18.07
CA PHE A 911 7.25 -19.66 -19.32
C PHE A 911 8.77 -19.49 -19.19
N PHE A 912 9.37 -20.43 -18.46
CA PHE A 912 10.80 -20.47 -18.16
C PHE A 912 11.28 -21.92 -18.05
N LEU A 913 12.57 -22.12 -18.29
CA LEU A 913 13.28 -23.38 -18.06
C LEU A 913 14.28 -23.20 -16.90
N TRP A 914 14.44 -24.25 -16.11
CA TRP A 914 15.48 -24.36 -15.08
C TRP A 914 16.66 -25.16 -15.64
N VAL A 915 17.78 -24.48 -15.84
CA VAL A 915 18.89 -24.90 -16.71
C VAL A 915 20.13 -25.21 -15.86
N ASP A 916 20.79 -26.32 -16.15
CA ASP A 916 21.98 -26.79 -15.45
C ASP A 916 23.25 -26.36 -16.21
N LEU A 917 23.94 -25.35 -15.67
CA LEU A 917 25.22 -24.88 -16.18
C LEU A 917 26.40 -25.33 -15.30
N ARG A 918 26.23 -26.30 -14.38
CA ARG A 918 27.31 -26.79 -13.48
C ARG A 918 28.57 -27.22 -14.23
N LYS A 919 28.44 -27.72 -15.47
CA LYS A 919 29.58 -28.06 -16.36
C LYS A 919 30.49 -26.88 -16.74
N TYR A 920 30.11 -25.64 -16.44
CA TYR A 920 30.89 -24.41 -16.68
C TYR A 920 31.46 -23.78 -15.39
N LEU A 921 31.33 -24.45 -14.24
CA LEU A 921 31.83 -24.04 -12.92
C LEU A 921 32.87 -25.08 -12.43
N PRO A 922 34.17 -24.94 -12.76
CA PRO A 922 35.19 -25.97 -12.48
C PRO A 922 35.37 -26.32 -11.00
N ARG A 923 35.03 -25.42 -10.07
CA ARG A 923 35.04 -25.67 -8.61
C ARG A 923 33.63 -25.79 -8.02
N GLY A 924 32.58 -25.57 -8.83
CA GLY A 924 31.19 -25.71 -8.40
C GLY A 924 30.80 -24.76 -7.27
N THR A 925 31.14 -23.46 -7.34
CA THR A 925 30.83 -22.49 -6.27
C THR A 925 29.92 -21.35 -6.73
N PHE A 926 29.25 -20.68 -5.78
CA PHE A 926 28.38 -19.54 -6.07
C PHE A 926 29.12 -18.31 -6.59
N GLU A 927 30.42 -18.22 -6.35
CA GLU A 927 31.30 -17.16 -6.87
C GLU A 927 31.51 -17.39 -8.37
N GLU A 928 31.70 -18.64 -8.80
CA GLU A 928 31.77 -19.01 -10.21
C GLU A 928 30.41 -18.86 -10.91
N GLU A 929 29.29 -19.20 -10.23
CA GLU A 929 27.94 -18.89 -10.70
C GLU A 929 27.77 -17.38 -10.96
N THR A 930 28.24 -16.54 -10.02
CA THR A 930 28.17 -15.07 -10.12
C THR A 930 29.07 -14.54 -11.25
N GLN A 931 30.26 -15.12 -11.44
CA GLN A 931 31.15 -14.77 -12.56
C GLN A 931 30.57 -15.17 -13.92
N LEU A 932 29.93 -16.35 -14.01
CA LEU A 932 29.24 -16.80 -15.22
C LEU A 932 28.02 -15.91 -15.52
N TRP A 933 27.25 -15.57 -14.49
CA TRP A 933 26.13 -14.62 -14.60
C TRP A 933 26.57 -13.24 -15.13
N ARG A 934 27.68 -12.67 -14.61
CA ARG A 934 28.25 -11.44 -15.16
C ARG A 934 28.74 -11.62 -16.60
N SER A 935 29.37 -12.75 -16.92
CA SER A 935 29.79 -13.07 -18.31
C SER A 935 28.62 -13.02 -19.31
N PHE A 936 27.42 -13.42 -18.91
CA PHE A 936 26.20 -13.27 -19.72
C PHE A 936 25.74 -11.81 -19.84
N LEU A 937 25.70 -11.06 -18.73
CA LEU A 937 25.30 -9.66 -18.69
C LEU A 937 26.23 -8.77 -19.52
N ASP A 938 27.54 -8.99 -19.41
CA ASP A 938 28.59 -8.34 -20.23
C ASP A 938 28.40 -8.65 -21.72
N SER A 939 28.05 -9.90 -22.05
CA SER A 939 27.65 -10.33 -23.39
C SER A 939 26.20 -9.94 -23.78
N LYS A 940 25.60 -8.98 -23.06
CA LYS A 940 24.30 -8.36 -23.34
C LYS A 940 23.11 -9.34 -23.34
N VAL A 941 23.14 -10.34 -22.46
CA VAL A 941 21.97 -11.18 -22.16
C VAL A 941 21.82 -11.36 -20.64
N LEU A 942 20.73 -10.85 -20.08
CA LEU A 942 20.41 -10.99 -18.67
C LEU A 942 19.70 -12.34 -18.44
N LEU A 943 20.25 -13.17 -17.55
CA LEU A 943 19.63 -14.36 -16.97
C LEU A 943 19.42 -14.16 -15.46
N SER A 944 18.77 -15.11 -14.77
CA SER A 944 18.72 -15.14 -13.30
C SER A 944 19.39 -16.40 -12.77
N CYS A 945 20.37 -16.26 -11.87
CA CYS A 945 21.18 -17.36 -11.33
C CYS A 945 20.57 -18.04 -10.10
N GLY A 946 20.97 -19.27 -9.82
CA GLY A 946 20.41 -20.17 -8.81
C GLY A 946 20.39 -19.59 -7.39
N LYS A 947 21.44 -18.86 -7.02
CA LYS A 947 21.54 -18.13 -5.76
C LYS A 947 20.36 -17.19 -5.51
N ALA A 948 19.86 -16.52 -6.54
CA ALA A 948 18.73 -15.59 -6.45
C ALA A 948 17.36 -16.28 -6.25
N PHE A 949 17.28 -17.61 -6.36
CA PHE A 949 16.09 -18.41 -6.03
C PHE A 949 16.24 -19.20 -4.73
N GLY A 950 17.31 -18.95 -3.97
CA GLY A 950 17.65 -19.71 -2.76
C GLY A 950 18.11 -21.15 -3.03
N SER A 951 18.58 -21.47 -4.25
CA SER A 951 19.11 -22.80 -4.57
C SER A 951 20.23 -23.20 -3.60
N ARG A 952 20.19 -24.43 -3.09
CA ARG A 952 21.27 -25.03 -2.30
C ARG A 952 22.51 -25.33 -3.16
N GLU A 953 22.28 -25.61 -4.44
CA GLU A 953 23.31 -25.97 -5.41
C GLU A 953 23.63 -24.78 -6.33
N PRO A 954 24.91 -24.44 -6.53
CA PRO A 954 25.33 -23.47 -7.54
C PRO A 954 25.30 -24.06 -8.95
N GLY A 955 25.24 -23.18 -9.95
CA GLY A 955 25.29 -23.52 -11.37
C GLY A 955 23.92 -23.69 -12.04
N TRP A 956 22.83 -23.53 -11.30
CA TRP A 956 21.48 -23.50 -11.87
C TRP A 956 21.09 -22.10 -12.35
N PHE A 957 20.31 -21.99 -13.42
CA PHE A 957 19.86 -20.72 -13.99
C PHE A 957 18.41 -20.79 -14.48
N ARG A 958 17.64 -19.70 -14.35
CA ARG A 958 16.35 -19.53 -15.04
C ARG A 958 16.57 -18.84 -16.37
N VAL A 959 16.06 -19.44 -17.45
CA VAL A 959 15.93 -18.84 -18.78
C VAL A 959 14.45 -18.70 -19.11
N VAL A 960 13.99 -17.46 -19.31
CA VAL A 960 12.63 -17.11 -19.76
C VAL A 960 12.59 -17.17 -21.28
N PHE A 961 11.56 -17.78 -21.86
CA PHE A 961 11.45 -17.98 -23.31
C PHE A 961 10.33 -17.16 -23.99
N SER A 962 9.51 -16.44 -23.22
CA SER A 962 8.33 -15.71 -23.69
C SER A 962 8.61 -14.27 -24.16
N ASP A 963 9.55 -14.11 -25.09
CA ASP A 963 9.83 -12.87 -25.84
C ASP A 963 9.77 -13.16 -27.37
N SER A 964 9.80 -12.13 -28.22
CA SER A 964 9.65 -12.27 -29.67
C SER A 964 10.69 -13.23 -30.28
N ALA A 965 10.33 -13.95 -31.34
CA ALA A 965 11.21 -14.94 -31.95
C ALA A 965 12.55 -14.38 -32.43
N HIS A 966 12.63 -13.09 -32.75
CA HIS A 966 13.89 -12.41 -33.08
C HIS A 966 14.74 -12.17 -31.83
N ARG A 967 14.16 -11.53 -30.79
CA ARG A 967 14.83 -11.25 -29.51
C ARG A 967 15.30 -12.54 -28.82
N LEU A 968 14.49 -13.59 -28.88
CA LEU A 968 14.80 -14.90 -28.33
C LEU A 968 15.98 -15.58 -29.04
N ARG A 969 16.03 -15.57 -30.38
CA ARG A 969 17.18 -16.06 -31.16
C ARG A 969 18.46 -15.30 -30.85
N LEU A 970 18.41 -13.97 -30.79
CA LEU A 970 19.58 -13.13 -30.49
C LEU A 970 20.07 -13.32 -29.05
N GLY A 971 19.15 -13.50 -28.09
CA GLY A 971 19.46 -13.88 -26.71
C GLY A 971 20.16 -15.24 -26.62
N MET A 972 19.62 -16.27 -27.31
CA MET A 972 20.25 -17.60 -27.36
C MET A 972 21.60 -17.59 -28.09
N GLN A 973 21.79 -16.78 -29.14
CA GLN A 973 23.07 -16.58 -29.81
C GLN A 973 24.13 -15.97 -28.88
N ARG A 974 23.74 -14.99 -28.05
CA ARG A 974 24.62 -14.37 -27.05
C ARG A 974 24.97 -15.35 -25.92
N LEU A 975 23.98 -16.10 -25.42
CA LEU A 975 24.17 -17.18 -24.43
C LEU A 975 25.15 -18.23 -24.95
N ARG A 976 24.92 -18.73 -26.17
CA ARG A 976 25.78 -19.68 -26.89
C ARG A 976 27.24 -19.21 -26.94
N ARG A 977 27.48 -17.95 -27.33
CA ARG A 977 28.83 -17.36 -27.43
C ARG A 977 29.61 -17.40 -26.11
N VAL A 978 28.94 -17.10 -24.99
CA VAL A 978 29.57 -17.13 -23.65
C VAL A 978 29.96 -18.56 -23.25
N LEU A 979 29.09 -19.54 -23.54
CA LEU A 979 29.32 -20.94 -23.22
C LEU A 979 30.42 -21.56 -24.08
N GLU A 980 30.37 -21.36 -25.41
CA GLU A 980 31.38 -21.86 -26.35
C GLU A 980 32.76 -21.22 -26.10
N GLY A 981 32.81 -19.94 -25.72
CA GLY A 981 34.04 -19.26 -25.32
C GLY A 981 34.69 -19.84 -24.06
N ARG A 982 33.88 -20.23 -23.06
CA ARG A 982 34.39 -20.89 -21.85
C ARG A 982 34.87 -22.32 -22.08
N SER A 983 34.27 -23.08 -23.02
CA SER A 983 34.78 -24.41 -23.37
C SER A 983 36.22 -24.34 -23.88
N ARG A 984 36.51 -23.44 -24.84
CA ARG A 984 37.86 -23.26 -25.39
C ARG A 984 38.86 -22.80 -24.33
N ALA A 985 38.46 -21.84 -23.49
CA ALA A 985 39.29 -21.37 -22.39
C ALA A 985 39.57 -22.43 -21.30
N ALA A 986 38.83 -23.55 -21.28
CA ALA A 986 39.12 -24.71 -20.43
C ALA A 986 40.01 -25.75 -21.15
N GLU A 987 39.94 -25.84 -22.48
CA GLU A 987 40.82 -26.67 -23.32
C GLU A 987 42.24 -26.07 -23.45
N ASP A 988 42.35 -24.73 -23.46
CA ASP A 988 43.62 -23.98 -23.56
C ASP A 988 44.43 -23.90 -22.24
N VAL A 989 43.96 -24.49 -21.13
CA VAL A 989 44.73 -24.56 -19.88
C VAL A 989 45.77 -25.68 -19.99
N PRO A 990 47.09 -25.40 -19.98
CA PRO A 990 48.10 -26.46 -20.04
C PRO A 990 47.99 -27.36 -18.81
N ALA A 991 48.13 -28.67 -19.01
CA ALA A 991 48.18 -29.65 -17.92
C ALA A 991 49.43 -29.41 -17.05
N GLY A 992 49.30 -28.51 -16.07
CA GLY A 992 50.38 -28.10 -15.18
C GLY A 992 50.96 -29.31 -14.43
N HIS A 993 52.27 -29.48 -14.53
CA HIS A 993 52.96 -30.64 -13.97
C HIS A 993 52.63 -30.85 -12.49
N THR A 994 52.13 -32.04 -12.16
CA THR A 994 52.21 -32.60 -10.81
C THR A 994 53.69 -32.81 -10.46
N GLN A 995 54.33 -31.81 -9.86
CA GLN A 995 55.60 -32.01 -9.18
C GLN A 995 55.35 -32.86 -7.92
N ASP A 996 55.80 -34.11 -7.98
CA ASP A 996 55.77 -35.04 -6.86
C ASP A 996 56.81 -34.61 -5.80
N PRO A 997 56.41 -34.25 -4.57
CA PRO A 997 57.33 -33.77 -3.52
C PRO A 997 58.05 -34.95 -2.85
N GLY A 998 58.65 -35.84 -3.65
CA GLY A 998 58.86 -37.24 -3.29
C GLY A 998 60.28 -37.82 -3.41
N GLU A 999 61.20 -37.27 -4.21
CA GLU A 999 62.57 -37.83 -4.28
C GLU A 999 63.65 -36.88 -4.83
N GLN A 1000 64.60 -36.47 -3.98
CA GLN A 1000 66.06 -36.59 -4.21
C GLN A 1000 66.89 -36.02 -3.05
N GLN A 1001 67.13 -36.87 -2.05
CA GLN A 1001 68.15 -36.65 -1.03
C GLN A 1001 69.34 -37.59 -1.29
N ARG A 1002 70.24 -37.25 -2.24
CA ARG A 1002 71.65 -37.75 -2.33
C ARG A 1002 72.39 -37.24 -3.57
N ARG A 1003 73.59 -36.68 -3.30
CA ARG A 1003 74.69 -36.31 -4.21
C ARG A 1003 74.47 -35.07 -5.07
#